data_AF-A0A1H6KGM6-F1
#
_entry.id   AF-A0A1H6KGM6-F1
#
_cell.length_a   1.000
_cell.length_b   1.000
_cell.length_c   1.000
_cell.angle_alpha   90.00
_cell.angle_beta   90.00
_cell.angle_gamma   90.00
#
_symmetry.space_group_name_H-M   'P 1'
#
loop_
_entity.id
_entity.type
_entity.pdbx_description
1 polymer ?
#
loop_
_entity_poly.entity_id
_entity_poly.type
_entity_poly.pdbx_seq_one_letter_code
_entity_poly.pdbx_strand_id
1 'polypeptide(L)'
;MLRYLYISISIITLPSLLPASRAAVENTLPPAPDPYLTAALATADGSVWIATEGKGIYRCTDGKTWQPMHTKPGYPPTLNAYALAQDGTGAVWVGTDNRGIAVWNGTNWKHIAREHGLAGERIYSIAAHRSQIAVATSGGISLYKDRTWNHHTRADGMADDIASSLSFDAQGNLWAAYACGGIGVLPASGTPVWKNMQAAWTHSPRQTIRQPLTATGTGLPSNLGNAIATYGPYTYCATTCGIARGDGKTWHYRRGRDYEAKNKGSLPPATPPPGTTAPPREQLLLEDYATALYPCEQGLWAGYREQGVQLLDPDTLEPQPAQPGDFNKAKDPRAKWVRQFVRLPGGALYAATYGGGIRKIADLPALPAPALTKKQHPAHPYLPSIPTEKEIAAMLAKLESGKPAEDPAFYWHEDWLTRGNWCDRYGLSAAILCAAAAPENVDIRFDNTIPPTWITGMIGPQRKKSDYLRHWLHTGHDHANPNVLWNPEAGTRTEAEWDDHGEEYPMSQDGPDVWARISIPEGTHLLSLYFYNPNGHVRRSGYRDYLIELRTAQPNLTQENIPRLIEQSPVLARTRIFDFAGSGCWKNFIVRGPHTCYLRICRNNSFNTILNGVFLSSMDTPPGTRPFPSAYAMPEKPELAPVQLSAGSRFPDAAMRLWSKTRRPELLAPGHRSMARLYALACYRFMGSRSSPALAASWQRALALWTPESEKTYNDQINAAWAEIQKNYPYARSRQWRPYSPGTVPLSIEELRYAQRQGIDWKQYRPTFKGTPAPTLEQLKQQAARRTQP
;
A
#
# COMPACT_ATOMS: atom_id res chain seq x y z
N MET A 1 29.51 -65.60 -49.93
CA MET A 1 28.18 -65.61 -50.57
C MET A 1 27.62 -64.20 -50.54
N LEU A 2 27.22 -63.68 -51.71
CA LEU A 2 26.57 -62.37 -51.96
C LEU A 2 25.36 -62.11 -51.02
N ARG A 3 24.87 -60.88 -50.72
CA ARG A 3 24.54 -59.73 -51.60
C ARG A 3 24.13 -58.49 -50.76
N TYR A 4 24.58 -57.31 -51.22
CA TYR A 4 24.05 -55.93 -51.17
C TYR A 4 22.75 -55.56 -50.41
N LEU A 5 22.80 -54.45 -49.66
CA LEU A 5 21.90 -53.28 -49.87
C LEU A 5 22.54 -51.97 -49.38
N TYR A 6 22.78 -51.03 -50.31
CA TYR A 6 23.18 -49.64 -50.07
C TYR A 6 21.93 -48.78 -49.90
N ILE A 7 21.88 -47.92 -48.88
CA ILE A 7 20.94 -46.79 -48.81
C ILE A 7 21.78 -45.53 -48.61
N SER A 8 21.84 -44.70 -49.65
CA SER A 8 22.39 -43.34 -49.60
C SER A 8 21.35 -42.41 -48.99
N ILE A 9 21.67 -41.83 -47.83
CA ILE A 9 20.93 -40.66 -47.30
C ILE A 9 21.77 -39.43 -47.60
N SER A 10 21.30 -38.65 -48.57
CA SER A 10 21.81 -37.31 -48.87
C SER A 10 21.62 -36.42 -47.65
N ILE A 11 22.72 -35.94 -47.06
CA ILE A 11 22.71 -34.89 -46.04
C ILE A 11 22.35 -33.59 -46.77
N ILE A 12 21.07 -33.22 -46.70
CA ILE A 12 20.63 -31.86 -47.03
C ILE A 12 21.12 -30.98 -45.88
N THR A 13 22.15 -30.18 -46.14
CA THR A 13 22.54 -29.04 -45.31
C THR A 13 21.39 -28.04 -45.31
N LEU A 14 20.53 -28.12 -44.29
CA LEU A 14 19.63 -27.02 -43.94
C LEU A 14 20.50 -25.79 -43.64
N PRO A 15 20.31 -24.65 -44.33
CA PRO A 15 20.94 -23.41 -43.92
C PRO A 15 20.52 -23.15 -42.48
N SER A 16 21.48 -22.86 -41.61
CA SER A 16 21.23 -22.34 -40.28
C SER A 16 20.32 -21.12 -40.40
N LEU A 17 19.04 -21.28 -40.07
CA LEU A 17 18.15 -20.17 -39.78
C LEU A 17 18.74 -19.46 -38.56
N LEU A 18 19.52 -18.41 -38.80
CA LEU A 18 19.68 -17.33 -37.82
C LEU A 18 18.27 -17.00 -37.31
N PRO A 19 18.03 -16.94 -35.99
CA PRO A 19 16.75 -16.45 -35.52
C PRO A 19 16.57 -15.04 -36.11
N ALA A 20 15.53 -14.87 -36.93
CA ALA A 20 15.15 -13.58 -37.47
C ALA A 20 15.23 -12.55 -36.34
N SER A 21 15.97 -11.46 -36.54
CA SER A 21 15.96 -10.34 -35.61
C SER A 21 14.50 -9.98 -35.39
N ARG A 22 13.96 -10.25 -34.19
CA ARG A 22 12.59 -9.87 -33.86
C ARG A 22 12.48 -8.38 -34.14
N ALA A 23 11.60 -8.00 -35.08
CA ALA A 23 11.36 -6.62 -35.42
C ALA A 23 10.96 -5.88 -34.15
N ALA A 24 11.73 -4.87 -33.77
CA ALA A 24 11.46 -4.07 -32.58
C ALA A 24 10.07 -3.43 -32.66
N VAL A 25 9.48 -3.10 -31.51
CA VAL A 25 8.27 -2.28 -31.49
C VAL A 25 8.64 -0.88 -31.98
N GLU A 26 8.26 -0.52 -33.20
CA GLU A 26 8.60 0.80 -33.74
C GLU A 26 7.60 1.88 -33.31
N ASN A 27 6.35 1.80 -33.77
CA ASN A 27 5.37 2.89 -33.60
C ASN A 27 3.97 2.45 -33.19
N THR A 28 3.70 1.15 -33.14
CA THR A 28 2.36 0.62 -32.88
C THR A 28 2.39 -0.47 -31.81
N LEU A 29 1.31 -0.52 -31.03
CA LEU A 29 1.06 -1.54 -30.02
C LEU A 29 -0.31 -2.16 -30.25
N PRO A 30 -0.48 -3.47 -30.00
CA PRO A 30 -1.80 -4.08 -29.94
C PRO A 30 -2.55 -3.58 -28.70
N PRO A 31 -3.89 -3.72 -28.66
CA PRO A 31 -4.67 -3.43 -27.45
C PRO A 31 -4.06 -4.11 -26.22
N ALA A 32 -4.02 -3.40 -25.09
CA ALA A 32 -3.52 -3.97 -23.84
C ALA A 32 -4.39 -5.18 -23.42
N PRO A 33 -3.81 -6.23 -22.80
CA PRO A 33 -4.56 -7.41 -22.34
C PRO A 33 -5.54 -7.09 -21.21
N ASP A 34 -5.34 -5.97 -20.52
CA ASP A 34 -6.20 -5.47 -19.45
C ASP A 34 -6.26 -3.92 -19.52
N PRO A 35 -7.42 -3.30 -19.23
CA PRO A 35 -7.55 -1.85 -19.27
C PRO A 35 -6.92 -1.13 -18.06
N TYR A 36 -6.65 -1.79 -16.94
CA TYR A 36 -6.13 -1.19 -15.70
C TYR A 36 -4.61 -1.31 -15.62
N LEU A 37 -3.92 -0.48 -16.39
CA LEU A 37 -2.46 -0.45 -16.39
C LEU A 37 -1.93 0.40 -15.24
N THR A 38 -0.95 -0.12 -14.51
CA THR A 38 -0.32 0.53 -13.37
C THR A 38 1.04 1.13 -13.70
N ALA A 39 1.76 0.53 -14.65
CA ALA A 39 3.06 1.00 -15.15
C ALA A 39 3.29 0.56 -16.60
N ALA A 40 4.16 1.28 -17.30
CA ALA A 40 4.62 0.94 -18.64
C ALA A 40 6.09 1.36 -18.83
N LEU A 41 6.83 0.62 -19.65
CA LEU A 41 8.25 0.85 -19.92
C LEU A 41 8.60 0.42 -21.34
N ALA A 42 9.26 1.28 -22.10
CA ALA A 42 9.98 0.88 -23.30
C ALA A 42 11.43 0.57 -22.92
N THR A 43 11.96 -0.53 -23.42
CA THR A 43 13.32 -0.99 -23.12
C THR A 43 14.24 -0.79 -24.33
N ALA A 44 15.55 -0.70 -24.07
CA ALA A 44 16.57 -0.50 -25.09
C ALA A 44 16.65 -1.62 -26.14
N ASP A 45 16.05 -2.78 -25.92
CA ASP A 45 15.96 -3.82 -26.95
C ASP A 45 14.75 -3.63 -27.90
N GLY A 46 14.05 -2.51 -27.76
CA GLY A 46 12.85 -2.19 -28.54
C GLY A 46 11.59 -2.92 -28.09
N SER A 47 11.61 -3.62 -26.95
CA SER A 47 10.41 -4.21 -26.36
C SER A 47 9.67 -3.22 -25.46
N VAL A 48 8.38 -3.47 -25.27
CA VAL A 48 7.51 -2.68 -24.39
C VAL A 48 6.95 -3.60 -23.32
N TRP A 49 7.01 -3.14 -22.08
CA TRP A 49 6.49 -3.82 -20.92
C TRP A 49 5.33 -3.03 -20.32
N ILE A 50 4.32 -3.74 -19.88
CA ILE A 50 3.20 -3.18 -19.14
C ILE A 50 2.94 -4.02 -17.88
N ALA A 51 2.59 -3.34 -16.81
CA ALA A 51 2.05 -3.94 -15.60
C ALA A 51 0.56 -3.63 -15.51
N THR A 52 -0.19 -4.62 -15.02
CA THR A 52 -1.64 -4.53 -14.83
C THR A 52 -1.97 -4.74 -13.36
N GLU A 53 -3.11 -4.23 -12.92
CA GLU A 53 -3.66 -4.62 -11.63
C GLU A 53 -4.49 -5.91 -11.79
N GLY A 54 -4.11 -6.95 -11.06
CA GLY A 54 -4.82 -8.23 -11.00
C GLY A 54 -4.56 -9.22 -12.14
N LYS A 55 -3.85 -8.84 -13.22
CA LYS A 55 -3.56 -9.73 -14.37
C LYS A 55 -2.08 -9.98 -14.64
N GLY A 56 -1.17 -9.39 -13.86
CA GLY A 56 0.27 -9.61 -13.98
C GLY A 56 0.97 -8.64 -14.94
N ILE A 57 2.15 -9.05 -15.39
CA ILE A 57 3.01 -8.27 -16.28
C ILE A 57 3.09 -8.90 -17.68
N TYR A 58 3.20 -8.05 -18.70
CA TYR A 58 3.24 -8.45 -20.10
C TYR A 58 4.36 -7.73 -20.86
N ARG A 59 4.89 -8.41 -21.88
CA ARG A 59 5.91 -7.86 -22.79
C ARG A 59 5.47 -8.00 -24.24
N CYS A 60 5.59 -6.93 -25.02
CA CYS A 60 5.44 -6.92 -26.46
C CYS A 60 6.81 -6.71 -27.11
N THR A 61 7.19 -7.57 -28.05
CA THR A 61 8.47 -7.48 -28.75
C THR A 61 8.34 -7.22 -30.24
N ASP A 62 7.14 -7.36 -30.80
CA ASP A 62 6.86 -7.40 -32.24
C ASP A 62 5.82 -6.35 -32.69
N GLY A 63 5.30 -5.55 -31.75
CA GLY A 63 4.23 -4.58 -31.98
C GLY A 63 2.85 -5.22 -32.22
N LYS A 64 2.71 -6.54 -31.99
CA LYS A 64 1.50 -7.31 -32.34
C LYS A 64 0.97 -8.18 -31.21
N THR A 65 1.83 -8.72 -30.35
CA THR A 65 1.44 -9.72 -29.34
C THR A 65 1.98 -9.39 -27.95
N TRP A 66 1.13 -9.54 -26.94
CA TRP A 66 1.53 -9.46 -25.53
C TRP A 66 1.85 -10.86 -24.97
N GLN A 67 3.05 -11.03 -24.42
CA GLN A 67 3.48 -12.27 -23.77
C GLN A 67 3.34 -12.11 -22.25
N PRO A 68 2.65 -13.02 -21.53
CA PRO A 68 2.56 -12.96 -20.07
C PRO A 68 3.90 -13.35 -19.46
N MET A 69 4.54 -12.41 -18.77
CA MET A 69 5.89 -12.59 -18.24
C MET A 69 5.90 -13.08 -16.79
N HIS A 70 4.80 -12.90 -16.06
CA HIS A 70 4.62 -13.37 -14.69
C HIS A 70 4.56 -14.91 -14.58
N THR A 71 4.34 -15.62 -15.69
CA THR A 71 4.32 -17.09 -15.74
C THR A 71 5.72 -17.70 -15.90
N LYS A 72 6.75 -16.88 -16.12
CA LYS A 72 8.12 -17.35 -16.30
C LYS A 72 8.75 -17.72 -14.94
N PRO A 73 9.70 -18.68 -14.91
CA PRO A 73 10.30 -19.16 -13.67
C PRO A 73 10.93 -18.03 -12.84
N GLY A 74 10.69 -18.08 -11.52
CA GLY A 74 11.27 -17.18 -10.53
C GLY A 74 10.47 -15.90 -10.25
N TYR A 75 9.35 -15.66 -10.96
CA TYR A 75 8.47 -14.54 -10.65
C TYR A 75 7.76 -14.79 -9.31
N PRO A 76 7.62 -13.78 -8.42
CA PRO A 76 6.94 -13.96 -7.13
C PRO A 76 5.45 -14.28 -7.29
N PRO A 77 4.81 -14.94 -6.30
CA PRO A 77 3.39 -15.31 -6.34
C PRO A 77 2.49 -14.09 -6.08
N THR A 78 2.43 -13.20 -7.06
CA THR A 78 1.57 -12.01 -7.10
C THR A 78 1.24 -11.66 -8.54
N LEU A 79 0.10 -11.01 -8.78
CA LEU A 79 -0.28 -10.48 -10.09
C LEU A 79 -0.23 -8.95 -10.15
N ASN A 80 0.06 -8.28 -9.03
CA ASN A 80 0.09 -6.82 -8.96
C ASN A 80 1.54 -6.31 -9.00
N ALA A 81 1.81 -5.42 -9.95
CA ALA A 81 3.05 -4.67 -10.05
C ALA A 81 2.76 -3.19 -10.31
N TYR A 82 3.59 -2.29 -9.79
CA TYR A 82 3.35 -0.83 -9.84
C TYR A 82 4.55 -0.02 -10.34
N ALA A 83 5.72 -0.64 -10.51
CA ALA A 83 6.91 0.05 -10.99
C ALA A 83 7.68 -0.82 -11.98
N LEU A 84 8.21 -0.19 -13.03
CA LEU A 84 9.05 -0.81 -14.06
C LEU A 84 10.25 0.09 -14.32
N ALA A 85 11.45 -0.50 -14.39
CA ALA A 85 12.66 0.20 -14.83
C ALA A 85 13.59 -0.76 -15.58
N GLN A 86 14.46 -0.21 -16.44
CA GLN A 86 15.56 -0.97 -17.04
C GLN A 86 16.89 -0.46 -16.48
N ASP A 87 17.77 -1.35 -16.07
CA ASP A 87 19.13 -0.97 -15.65
C ASP A 87 20.08 -0.82 -16.84
N GLY A 88 21.28 -0.28 -16.60
CA GLY A 88 22.31 -0.10 -17.63
C GLY A 88 22.85 -1.41 -18.22
N THR A 89 22.49 -2.58 -17.69
CA THR A 89 22.86 -3.89 -18.25
C THR A 89 21.78 -4.46 -19.17
N GLY A 90 20.61 -3.81 -19.22
CA GLY A 90 19.44 -4.24 -19.98
C GLY A 90 18.44 -5.08 -19.19
N ALA A 91 18.70 -5.37 -17.92
CA ALA A 91 17.78 -6.14 -17.08
C ALA A 91 16.54 -5.29 -16.71
N VAL A 92 15.38 -5.94 -16.65
CA VAL A 92 14.11 -5.27 -16.33
C VAL A 92 13.76 -5.54 -14.87
N TRP A 93 13.57 -4.47 -14.12
CA TRP A 93 13.23 -4.47 -12.71
C TRP A 93 11.74 -4.18 -12.57
N VAL A 94 11.04 -5.04 -11.83
CA VAL A 94 9.61 -4.95 -11.57
C VAL A 94 9.38 -4.79 -10.08
N GLY A 95 8.71 -3.72 -9.69
CA GLY A 95 8.26 -3.48 -8.32
C GLY A 95 6.84 -4.01 -8.12
N THR A 96 6.67 -4.89 -7.13
CA THR A 96 5.38 -5.52 -6.83
C THR A 96 4.64 -4.84 -5.68
N ASP A 97 3.36 -5.16 -5.57
CA ASP A 97 2.44 -4.62 -4.55
C ASP A 97 2.88 -4.91 -3.11
N ASN A 98 3.27 -6.15 -2.80
CA ASN A 98 3.66 -6.55 -1.44
C ASN A 98 4.68 -7.69 -1.41
N ARG A 99 5.37 -7.97 -2.52
CA ARG A 99 6.36 -9.05 -2.63
C ARG A 99 7.75 -8.53 -2.99
N GLY A 100 8.05 -7.25 -2.82
CA GLY A 100 9.34 -6.68 -3.17
C GLY A 100 9.53 -6.55 -4.68
N ILE A 101 10.74 -6.86 -5.17
CA ILE A 101 11.12 -6.71 -6.58
C ILE A 101 11.35 -8.05 -7.28
N ALA A 102 11.09 -8.09 -8.59
CA ALA A 102 11.49 -9.17 -9.48
C ALA A 102 12.37 -8.61 -10.61
N VAL A 103 13.51 -9.25 -10.89
CA VAL A 103 14.48 -8.80 -11.89
C VAL A 103 14.59 -9.82 -13.01
N TRP A 104 14.33 -9.41 -14.25
CA TRP A 104 14.41 -10.23 -15.44
C TRP A 104 15.72 -9.99 -16.18
N ASN A 105 16.48 -11.06 -16.41
CA ASN A 105 17.76 -10.99 -17.11
C ASN A 105 17.71 -11.49 -18.57
N GLY A 106 16.51 -11.69 -19.13
CA GLY A 106 16.34 -12.28 -20.46
C GLY A 106 16.00 -13.78 -20.45
N THR A 107 16.25 -14.50 -19.35
CA THR A 107 15.97 -15.95 -19.24
C THR A 107 15.05 -16.29 -18.08
N ASN A 108 15.32 -15.76 -16.89
CA ASN A 108 14.57 -16.04 -15.68
C ASN A 108 14.46 -14.81 -14.78
N TRP A 109 13.54 -14.89 -13.82
CA TRP A 109 13.37 -13.89 -12.78
C TRP A 109 14.24 -14.21 -11.56
N LYS A 110 14.74 -13.16 -10.92
CA LYS A 110 15.22 -13.21 -9.54
C LYS A 110 14.32 -12.37 -8.65
N HIS A 111 13.82 -12.99 -7.59
CA HIS A 111 12.99 -12.35 -6.58
C HIS A 111 13.88 -11.82 -5.43
N ILE A 112 13.69 -10.55 -5.06
CA ILE A 112 14.34 -9.91 -3.91
C ILE A 112 13.26 -9.21 -3.10
N ALA A 113 13.17 -9.54 -1.82
CA ALA A 113 12.05 -9.15 -0.97
C ALA A 113 12.52 -8.74 0.42
N ARG A 114 11.57 -8.40 1.28
CA ARG A 114 11.85 -7.89 2.63
C ARG A 114 12.66 -8.90 3.44
N GLU A 115 12.33 -10.18 3.39
CA GLU A 115 13.07 -11.26 4.05
C GLU A 115 14.54 -11.37 3.58
N HIS A 116 14.83 -10.92 2.36
CA HIS A 116 16.18 -10.86 1.81
C HIS A 116 16.97 -9.62 2.24
N GLY A 117 16.34 -8.64 2.92
CA GLY A 117 16.98 -7.39 3.35
C GLY A 117 16.49 -6.14 2.63
N LEU A 118 15.46 -6.20 1.79
CA LEU A 118 14.87 -5.00 1.19
C LEU A 118 14.16 -4.15 2.27
N ALA A 119 14.16 -2.83 2.12
CA ALA A 119 13.67 -1.95 3.18
C ALA A 119 12.18 -2.10 3.50
N GLY A 120 11.38 -2.44 2.49
CA GLY A 120 9.94 -2.68 2.61
C GLY A 120 9.43 -3.64 1.55
N GLU A 121 8.22 -4.14 1.76
CA GLU A 121 7.54 -5.14 0.93
C GLU A 121 6.83 -4.56 -0.30
N ARG A 122 6.20 -3.39 -0.18
CA ARG A 122 5.55 -2.69 -1.28
C ARG A 122 6.53 -1.82 -2.00
N ILE A 123 6.49 -1.84 -3.34
CA ILE A 123 7.33 -1.01 -4.19
C ILE A 123 6.47 0.05 -4.88
N TYR A 124 6.83 1.31 -4.67
CA TYR A 124 6.12 2.46 -5.24
C TYR A 124 6.76 2.97 -6.53
N SER A 125 8.09 2.95 -6.59
CA SER A 125 8.83 3.47 -7.73
C SER A 125 10.20 2.82 -7.84
N ILE A 126 10.70 2.70 -9.07
CA ILE A 126 12.07 2.27 -9.36
C ILE A 126 12.65 3.28 -10.34
N ALA A 127 13.83 3.81 -10.02
CA ALA A 127 14.60 4.65 -10.91
C ALA A 127 15.97 4.02 -11.19
N ALA A 128 16.45 4.17 -12.41
CA ALA A 128 17.74 3.65 -12.84
C ALA A 128 18.61 4.77 -13.42
N HIS A 129 19.89 4.78 -13.05
CA HIS A 129 20.87 5.67 -13.65
C HIS A 129 22.23 4.99 -13.70
N ARG A 130 22.72 4.71 -14.92
CA ARG A 130 23.96 3.95 -15.16
C ARG A 130 23.91 2.59 -14.44
N SER A 131 24.77 2.36 -13.45
CA SER A 131 24.82 1.16 -12.61
C SER A 131 24.02 1.26 -11.30
N GLN A 132 23.34 2.37 -11.05
CA GLN A 132 22.58 2.63 -9.83
C GLN A 132 21.10 2.33 -10.04
N ILE A 133 20.50 1.64 -9.07
CA ILE A 133 19.06 1.37 -9.02
C ILE A 133 18.53 1.82 -7.67
N ALA A 134 17.60 2.78 -7.68
CA ALA A 134 16.90 3.22 -6.49
C ALA A 134 15.49 2.62 -6.47
N VAL A 135 15.12 2.00 -5.36
CA VAL A 135 13.83 1.34 -5.17
C VAL A 135 13.12 2.02 -4.00
N ALA A 136 12.04 2.74 -4.28
CA ALA A 136 11.18 3.32 -3.24
C ALA A 136 10.25 2.24 -2.70
N THR A 137 10.31 2.01 -1.40
CA THR A 137 9.56 0.96 -0.70
C THR A 137 8.67 1.52 0.40
N SER A 138 7.78 0.69 0.91
CA SER A 138 7.03 0.89 2.17
C SER A 138 7.87 1.19 3.43
N GLY A 139 9.19 0.97 3.40
CA GLY A 139 10.09 1.16 4.54
C GLY A 139 11.28 2.07 4.26
N GLY A 140 11.22 2.93 3.24
CA GLY A 140 12.34 3.77 2.81
C GLY A 140 12.79 3.50 1.38
N ILE A 141 13.92 4.09 0.99
CA ILE A 141 14.55 3.86 -0.32
C ILE A 141 15.68 2.85 -0.17
N SER A 142 15.67 1.79 -0.97
CA SER A 142 16.79 0.85 -1.12
C SER A 142 17.58 1.19 -2.38
N LEU A 143 18.82 1.60 -2.23
CA LEU A 143 19.74 1.98 -3.30
C LEU A 143 20.75 0.84 -3.55
N TYR A 144 20.68 0.26 -4.74
CA TYR A 144 21.65 -0.72 -5.24
C TYR A 144 22.72 -0.02 -6.07
N LYS A 145 23.97 -0.11 -5.61
CA LYS A 145 25.14 0.48 -6.27
C LYS A 145 26.36 -0.38 -5.99
N ASP A 146 27.20 -0.59 -7.00
CA ASP A 146 28.47 -1.32 -6.88
C ASP A 146 28.31 -2.71 -6.21
N ARG A 147 27.22 -3.42 -6.56
CA ARG A 147 26.85 -4.74 -6.02
C ARG A 147 26.44 -4.76 -4.55
N THR A 148 26.23 -3.59 -3.95
CA THR A 148 25.82 -3.43 -2.56
C THR A 148 24.47 -2.74 -2.46
N TRP A 149 23.76 -3.01 -1.36
CA TRP A 149 22.49 -2.37 -1.02
C TRP A 149 22.71 -1.43 0.15
N ASN A 150 22.24 -0.19 0.02
CA ASN A 150 22.16 0.80 1.08
C ASN A 150 20.71 1.22 1.25
N HIS A 151 20.30 1.53 2.48
CA HIS A 151 18.93 1.91 2.77
C HIS A 151 18.90 3.31 3.35
N HIS A 152 17.94 4.11 2.91
CA HIS A 152 17.69 5.46 3.41
C HIS A 152 16.26 5.54 3.94
N THR A 153 16.13 6.17 5.11
CA THR A 153 14.85 6.44 5.78
C THR A 153 14.82 7.87 6.32
N ARG A 154 13.76 8.25 7.04
CA ARG A 154 13.70 9.51 7.82
C ARG A 154 14.89 9.68 8.76
N ALA A 155 15.44 8.57 9.25
CA ALA A 155 16.64 8.57 10.07
C ALA A 155 17.92 9.04 9.37
N ASP A 156 17.92 9.02 8.04
CA ASP A 156 19.04 9.45 7.21
C ASP A 156 18.76 10.83 6.58
N GLY A 157 17.74 11.53 7.09
CA GLY A 157 17.38 12.89 6.72
C GLY A 157 16.23 13.02 5.72
N MET A 158 15.60 11.92 5.29
CA MET A 158 14.40 12.01 4.44
C MET A 158 13.24 12.66 5.22
N ALA A 159 12.36 13.39 4.53
CA ALA A 159 11.17 13.97 5.16
C ALA A 159 10.05 12.94 5.44
N ASP A 160 10.02 11.85 4.68
CA ASP A 160 9.03 10.77 4.77
C ASP A 160 9.73 9.44 4.42
N ASP A 161 9.28 8.32 4.97
CA ASP A 161 9.81 6.99 4.63
C ASP A 161 9.24 6.49 3.30
N ILE A 162 8.11 7.05 2.84
CA ILE A 162 7.44 6.62 1.62
C ILE A 162 7.69 7.66 0.51
N ALA A 163 8.36 7.23 -0.56
CA ALA A 163 8.47 8.00 -1.81
C ALA A 163 7.52 7.40 -2.85
N SER A 164 6.60 8.22 -3.39
CA SER A 164 5.66 7.82 -4.45
C SER A 164 6.34 7.74 -5.81
N SER A 165 7.38 8.53 -6.03
CA SER A 165 8.11 8.57 -7.31
C SER A 165 9.57 8.93 -7.12
N LEU A 166 10.43 8.33 -7.93
CA LEU A 166 11.87 8.57 -7.97
C LEU A 166 12.32 8.96 -9.36
N SER A 167 13.31 9.85 -9.45
CA SER A 167 13.97 10.19 -10.70
C SER A 167 15.43 10.56 -10.46
N PHE A 168 16.32 10.16 -11.37
CA PHE A 168 17.70 10.61 -11.34
C PHE A 168 17.88 11.76 -12.33
N ASP A 169 18.54 12.83 -11.90
CA ASP A 169 18.97 13.88 -12.83
C ASP A 169 20.24 13.48 -13.62
N ALA A 170 20.64 14.33 -14.56
CA ALA A 170 21.79 14.10 -15.42
C ALA A 170 23.13 14.04 -14.65
N GLN A 171 23.19 14.67 -13.47
CA GLN A 171 24.35 14.67 -12.58
C GLN A 171 24.38 13.41 -11.68
N GLY A 172 23.30 12.63 -11.68
CA GLY A 172 23.14 11.41 -10.90
C GLY A 172 22.59 11.65 -9.49
N ASN A 173 22.08 12.85 -9.18
CA ASN A 173 21.38 13.08 -7.92
C ASN A 173 20.04 12.34 -7.96
N LEU A 174 19.66 11.73 -6.84
CA LEU A 174 18.40 11.04 -6.73
C LEU A 174 17.35 11.97 -6.14
N TRP A 175 16.33 12.27 -6.93
CA TRP A 175 15.15 13.03 -6.52
C TRP A 175 14.02 12.08 -6.10
N ALA A 176 13.32 12.44 -5.03
CA ALA A 176 12.16 11.73 -4.52
C ALA A 176 10.98 12.69 -4.36
N ALA A 177 9.82 12.32 -4.90
CA ALA A 177 8.55 12.85 -4.45
C ALA A 177 8.03 11.97 -3.30
N TYR A 178 7.86 12.56 -2.13
CA TYR A 178 7.36 11.86 -0.95
C TYR A 178 5.83 11.74 -1.00
N ALA A 179 5.31 10.69 -0.36
CA ALA A 179 3.88 10.49 -0.25
C ALA A 179 3.21 11.66 0.52
N CYS A 180 3.80 12.09 1.64
CA CYS A 180 3.30 13.19 2.47
C CYS A 180 4.44 14.13 2.95
N GLY A 181 5.58 14.15 2.25
CA GLY A 181 6.79 14.83 2.70
C GLY A 181 7.29 15.95 1.80
N GLY A 182 6.59 16.32 0.73
CA GLY A 182 7.12 17.21 -0.30
C GLY A 182 8.10 16.48 -1.22
N ILE A 183 9.26 17.08 -1.48
CA ILE A 183 10.32 16.46 -2.27
C ILE A 183 11.64 16.41 -1.49
N GLY A 184 12.52 15.50 -1.89
CA GLY A 184 13.89 15.43 -1.40
C GLY A 184 14.88 15.13 -2.51
N VAL A 185 16.13 15.56 -2.33
CA VAL A 185 17.24 15.21 -3.21
C VAL A 185 18.41 14.65 -2.41
N LEU A 186 18.95 13.53 -2.86
CA LEU A 186 20.19 12.93 -2.40
C LEU A 186 21.30 13.25 -3.42
N PRO A 187 22.32 14.05 -3.04
CA PRO A 187 23.42 14.38 -3.95
C PRO A 187 24.23 13.15 -4.38
N ALA A 188 24.65 13.13 -5.65
CA ALA A 188 25.49 12.07 -6.21
C ALA A 188 26.92 12.08 -5.65
N SER A 189 27.40 13.26 -5.23
CA SER A 189 28.74 13.52 -4.72
C SER A 189 28.68 14.34 -3.44
N GLY A 190 29.76 14.27 -2.64
CA GLY A 190 29.83 14.89 -1.32
C GLY A 190 29.14 14.05 -0.24
N THR A 191 28.74 14.70 0.87
CA THR A 191 28.10 14.02 1.99
C THR A 191 26.67 13.60 1.63
N PRO A 192 26.28 12.32 1.79
CA PRO A 192 24.98 11.79 1.36
C PRO A 192 23.87 12.17 2.33
N VAL A 193 23.56 13.46 2.41
CA VAL A 193 22.49 14.02 3.24
C VAL A 193 21.33 14.44 2.34
N TRP A 194 20.13 14.00 2.69
CA TRP A 194 18.91 14.41 2.01
C TRP A 194 18.64 15.89 2.24
N LYS A 195 18.39 16.62 1.14
CA LYS A 195 17.91 18.00 1.17
C LYS A 195 16.44 18.01 0.81
N ASN A 196 15.59 18.43 1.74
CA ASN A 196 14.15 18.40 1.56
C ASN A 196 13.59 19.78 1.22
N MET A 197 12.53 19.80 0.42
CA MET A 197 11.69 20.96 0.19
C MET A 197 10.24 20.59 0.45
N GLN A 198 9.56 21.42 1.25
CA GLN A 198 8.17 21.22 1.63
C GLN A 198 7.38 22.49 1.32
N ALA A 199 6.17 22.32 0.81
CA ALA A 199 5.15 23.35 0.91
C ALA A 199 4.93 23.64 2.41
N ALA A 200 4.51 24.86 2.74
CA ALA A 200 4.13 25.16 4.10
C ALA A 200 2.96 24.26 4.54
N TRP A 201 3.27 23.17 5.26
CA TRP A 201 2.40 22.75 6.34
C TRP A 201 2.32 23.97 7.22
N THR A 202 1.15 24.52 7.48
CA THR A 202 1.08 25.62 8.41
C THR A 202 1.60 25.15 9.77
N HIS A 203 2.88 25.36 10.09
CA HIS A 203 3.44 25.34 11.45
C HIS A 203 2.85 26.47 12.30
N SER A 204 1.80 27.14 11.83
CA SER A 204 0.85 27.82 12.69
C SER A 204 0.15 26.79 13.61
N PRO A 205 -0.27 27.19 14.81
CA PRO A 205 -1.01 26.34 15.74
C PRO A 205 -2.25 25.63 15.14
N ARG A 206 -2.76 26.10 13.99
CA ARG A 206 -4.00 25.62 13.36
C ARG A 206 -3.84 24.37 12.49
N GLN A 207 -2.64 24.08 11.98
CA GLN A 207 -2.31 22.88 11.19
C GLN A 207 -3.41 22.33 10.24
N THR A 208 -4.05 23.20 9.47
CA THR A 208 -5.06 22.78 8.47
C THR A 208 -4.36 22.37 7.17
N ILE A 209 -5.00 21.52 6.35
CA ILE A 209 -4.51 21.19 5.00
C ILE A 209 -4.58 22.49 4.18
N ARG A 210 -3.49 23.26 4.16
CA ARG A 210 -3.45 24.53 3.42
C ARG A 210 -2.72 24.30 2.12
N GLN A 211 -3.51 24.12 1.08
CA GLN A 211 -3.08 24.25 -0.30
C GLN A 211 -3.02 25.75 -0.62
N PRO A 212 -2.21 26.19 -1.61
CA PRO A 212 -2.18 27.60 -1.96
C PRO A 212 -3.53 28.11 -2.43
N LEU A 213 -3.88 29.32 -2.00
CA LEU A 213 -5.10 30.00 -2.44
C LEU A 213 -4.97 30.60 -3.84
N THR A 214 -3.73 30.77 -4.30
CA THR A 214 -3.40 31.36 -5.60
C THR A 214 -3.15 30.25 -6.63
N ALA A 215 -3.46 30.55 -7.89
CA ALA A 215 -3.27 29.59 -8.97
C ALA A 215 -1.79 29.39 -9.39
N THR A 216 -0.94 30.36 -9.07
CA THR A 216 0.51 30.31 -9.31
C THR A 216 1.26 30.90 -8.12
N GLY A 217 2.53 30.53 -7.97
CA GLY A 217 3.37 31.05 -6.89
C GLY A 217 4.72 30.36 -6.80
N THR A 218 5.46 30.67 -5.73
CA THR A 218 6.77 30.07 -5.45
C THR A 218 6.65 28.86 -4.53
N GLY A 219 7.57 27.89 -4.66
CA GLY A 219 7.61 26.68 -3.85
C GLY A 219 6.78 25.53 -4.44
N LEU A 220 6.41 24.59 -3.59
CA LEU A 220 5.53 23.48 -3.93
C LEU A 220 4.07 23.84 -3.64
N PRO A 221 3.11 23.39 -4.46
CA PRO A 221 1.70 23.64 -4.20
C PRO A 221 1.08 22.61 -3.23
N SER A 222 1.79 21.53 -2.93
CA SER A 222 1.41 20.52 -1.96
C SER A 222 2.61 19.68 -1.57
N ASN A 223 2.53 19.06 -0.39
CA ASN A 223 3.49 18.06 0.06
C ASN A 223 3.10 16.62 -0.33
N LEU A 224 1.95 16.45 -1.00
CA LEU A 224 1.47 15.16 -1.47
C LEU A 224 1.95 14.94 -2.91
N GLY A 225 3.15 14.38 -3.05
CA GLY A 225 3.77 14.12 -4.36
C GLY A 225 3.19 12.88 -5.04
N ASN A 226 3.03 12.93 -6.36
CA ASN A 226 2.54 11.82 -7.19
C ASN A 226 3.61 11.33 -8.16
N ALA A 227 4.26 12.25 -8.87
CA ALA A 227 5.31 11.93 -9.83
C ALA A 227 6.44 12.96 -9.76
N ILE A 228 7.66 12.53 -9.98
CA ILE A 228 8.82 13.40 -10.14
C ILE A 228 9.57 13.03 -11.42
N ALA A 229 10.00 14.04 -12.17
CA ALA A 229 10.76 13.84 -13.39
C ALA A 229 11.81 14.95 -13.54
N THR A 230 12.96 14.60 -14.11
CA THR A 230 14.06 15.55 -14.35
C THR A 230 14.38 15.60 -15.84
N TYR A 231 14.63 16.80 -16.37
CA TYR A 231 15.06 16.98 -17.75
C TYR A 231 15.82 18.29 -17.91
N GLY A 232 17.01 18.22 -18.51
CA GLY A 232 17.90 19.38 -18.62
C GLY A 232 18.21 19.97 -17.24
N PRO A 233 18.04 21.29 -17.05
CA PRO A 233 18.28 21.94 -15.76
C PRO A 233 17.11 21.81 -14.77
N TYR A 234 15.97 21.25 -15.19
CA TYR A 234 14.74 21.31 -14.43
C TYR A 234 14.34 19.98 -13.80
N THR A 235 13.75 20.10 -12.61
CA THR A 235 13.03 19.05 -11.92
C THR A 235 11.56 19.46 -11.82
N TYR A 236 10.67 18.53 -12.13
CA TYR A 236 9.23 18.72 -12.10
C TYR A 236 8.62 17.78 -11.07
N CYS A 237 7.66 18.27 -10.29
CA CYS A 237 6.92 17.48 -9.31
C CYS A 237 5.42 17.67 -9.54
N ALA A 238 4.74 16.58 -9.87
CA ALA A 238 3.30 16.51 -9.90
C ALA A 238 2.78 16.19 -8.50
N THR A 239 1.75 16.90 -8.07
CA THR A 239 1.15 16.76 -6.74
C THR A 239 -0.37 16.61 -6.84
N THR A 240 -1.04 16.47 -5.70
CA THR A 240 -2.51 16.51 -5.60
C THR A 240 -3.12 17.91 -5.82
N CYS A 241 -2.27 18.93 -5.99
CA CYS A 241 -2.63 20.35 -6.06
C CYS A 241 -1.83 21.05 -7.16
N GLY A 242 -1.62 20.41 -8.31
CA GLY A 242 -0.92 20.97 -9.45
C GLY A 242 0.53 20.52 -9.55
N ILE A 243 1.28 21.22 -10.40
CA ILE A 243 2.65 20.87 -10.79
C ILE A 243 3.60 21.98 -10.33
N ALA A 244 4.74 21.59 -9.80
CA ALA A 244 5.85 22.46 -9.47
C ALA A 244 7.06 22.16 -10.37
N ARG A 245 7.83 23.21 -10.69
CA ARG A 245 9.07 23.17 -11.46
C ARG A 245 10.16 23.90 -10.71
N GLY A 246 11.32 23.27 -10.56
CA GLY A 246 12.50 23.88 -9.95
C GLY A 246 13.78 23.70 -10.76
N ASP A 247 14.70 24.64 -10.60
CA ASP A 247 16.03 24.67 -11.23
C ASP A 247 17.17 24.33 -10.25
N GLY A 248 16.81 23.75 -9.11
CA GLY A 248 17.72 23.48 -8.00
C GLY A 248 17.91 24.64 -7.01
N LYS A 249 17.42 25.84 -7.31
CA LYS A 249 17.47 27.01 -6.41
C LYS A 249 16.07 27.56 -6.12
N THR A 250 15.28 27.80 -7.15
CA THR A 250 13.92 28.35 -7.05
C THR A 250 12.91 27.34 -7.55
N TRP A 251 11.70 27.44 -7.00
CA TRP A 251 10.58 26.58 -7.37
C TRP A 251 9.37 27.45 -7.66
N HIS A 252 8.64 27.10 -8.70
CA HIS A 252 7.40 27.75 -9.11
C HIS A 252 6.34 26.69 -9.34
N TYR A 253 5.12 26.97 -8.94
CA TYR A 253 3.99 26.06 -9.16
C TYR A 253 2.90 26.70 -9.98
N ARG A 254 2.12 25.82 -10.62
CA ARG A 254 0.87 26.15 -11.29
C ARG A 254 -0.21 25.14 -10.88
N ARG A 255 -1.41 25.67 -10.62
CA ARG A 255 -2.61 24.94 -10.22
C ARG A 255 -3.51 24.61 -11.41
N GLY A 256 -4.40 23.65 -11.22
CA GLY A 256 -5.45 23.28 -12.14
C GLY A 256 -6.67 24.20 -12.10
N ARG A 257 -7.53 24.08 -13.10
CA ARG A 257 -8.80 24.83 -13.24
C ARG A 257 -9.78 24.61 -12.10
N ASP A 258 -9.57 23.59 -11.28
CA ASP A 258 -10.38 23.17 -10.14
C ASP A 258 -9.90 23.73 -8.79
N TYR A 259 -8.79 24.48 -8.76
CA TYR A 259 -8.20 25.00 -7.51
C TYR A 259 -9.15 25.90 -6.70
N GLU A 260 -9.98 26.72 -7.36
CA GLU A 260 -10.97 27.58 -6.69
C GLU A 260 -12.05 26.77 -5.99
N ALA A 261 -12.55 25.73 -6.65
CA ALA A 261 -13.56 24.83 -6.07
C ALA A 261 -13.00 24.14 -4.82
N LYS A 262 -11.74 23.74 -4.88
CA LYS A 262 -11.01 23.13 -3.77
C LYS A 262 -10.81 24.08 -2.60
N ASN A 263 -10.46 25.33 -2.87
CA ASN A 263 -10.32 26.36 -1.85
C ASN A 263 -11.67 26.78 -1.24
N LYS A 264 -12.75 26.82 -2.02
CA LYS A 264 -14.11 27.14 -1.54
C LYS A 264 -14.63 26.09 -0.54
N GLY A 265 -14.30 24.83 -0.76
CA GLY A 265 -14.60 23.71 0.14
C GLY A 265 -13.52 23.45 1.18
N SER A 266 -12.68 24.42 1.56
CA SER A 266 -11.66 24.21 2.60
C SER A 266 -12.18 24.59 3.98
N LEU A 267 -11.61 23.99 5.03
CA LEU A 267 -11.91 24.32 6.43
C LEU A 267 -10.66 24.76 7.21
N PRO A 268 -10.68 25.96 7.84
CA PRO A 268 -11.70 27.00 7.69
C PRO A 268 -11.71 27.59 6.27
N PRO A 269 -12.83 28.18 5.82
CA PRO A 269 -12.88 28.89 4.55
C PRO A 269 -11.79 29.96 4.50
N ALA A 270 -11.14 30.07 3.34
CA ALA A 270 -10.05 31.02 3.15
C ALA A 270 -10.28 31.87 1.91
N THR A 271 -9.99 33.16 2.02
CA THR A 271 -10.02 34.11 0.91
C THR A 271 -8.60 34.33 0.36
N PRO A 272 -8.42 34.42 -0.96
CA PRO A 272 -7.15 34.78 -1.55
C PRO A 272 -6.63 36.13 -1.02
N PRO A 273 -5.30 36.34 -0.96
CA PRO A 273 -4.74 37.64 -0.61
C PRO A 273 -5.28 38.77 -1.51
N PRO A 274 -5.58 39.96 -0.97
CA PRO A 274 -6.01 41.12 -1.77
C PRO A 274 -5.04 41.41 -2.92
N GLY A 275 -5.57 41.78 -4.09
CA GLY A 275 -4.76 42.07 -5.28
C GLY A 275 -4.27 40.85 -6.06
N THR A 276 -4.63 39.62 -5.65
CA THR A 276 -4.33 38.42 -6.43
C THR A 276 -5.35 38.28 -7.57
N THR A 277 -4.91 38.49 -8.81
CA THR A 277 -5.70 38.13 -10.01
C THR A 277 -5.34 36.73 -10.48
N ALA A 278 -6.32 35.85 -10.60
CA ALA A 278 -6.12 34.55 -11.22
C ALA A 278 -5.74 34.73 -12.70
N PRO A 279 -4.80 33.94 -13.23
CA PRO A 279 -4.53 33.94 -14.66
C PRO A 279 -5.78 33.45 -15.43
N PRO A 280 -5.90 33.78 -16.72
CA PRO A 280 -6.94 33.21 -17.59
C PRO A 280 -7.03 31.69 -17.46
N ARG A 281 -8.25 31.15 -17.52
CA ARG A 281 -8.53 29.72 -17.33
C ARG A 281 -7.74 28.83 -18.29
N GLU A 282 -7.44 29.35 -19.48
CA GLU A 282 -6.70 28.71 -20.56
C GLU A 282 -5.22 28.53 -20.20
N GLN A 283 -4.69 29.37 -19.32
CA GLN A 283 -3.31 29.28 -18.80
C GLN A 283 -3.18 28.35 -17.59
N LEU A 284 -4.28 27.80 -17.06
CA LEU A 284 -4.26 26.85 -15.94
C LEU A 284 -4.10 25.41 -16.42
N LEU A 285 -3.57 24.55 -15.54
CA LEU A 285 -3.53 23.10 -15.78
C LEU A 285 -4.96 22.56 -15.94
N LEU A 286 -5.14 21.46 -16.66
CA LEU A 286 -6.48 20.88 -16.83
C LEU A 286 -7.13 20.51 -15.48
N GLU A 287 -6.33 20.03 -14.54
CA GLU A 287 -6.73 19.51 -13.22
C GLU A 287 -5.58 19.68 -12.23
N ASP A 288 -5.89 19.88 -10.95
CA ASP A 288 -4.90 19.90 -9.88
C ASP A 288 -4.26 18.52 -9.67
N TYR A 289 -5.03 17.45 -9.81
CA TYR A 289 -4.55 16.10 -9.53
C TYR A 289 -3.69 15.56 -10.69
N ALA A 290 -2.43 16.00 -10.74
CA ALA A 290 -1.44 15.54 -11.71
C ALA A 290 -0.84 14.20 -11.25
N THR A 291 -0.85 13.20 -12.12
CA THR A 291 -0.50 11.79 -11.80
C THR A 291 0.76 11.29 -12.48
N ALA A 292 1.12 11.86 -13.64
CA ALA A 292 2.26 11.42 -14.42
C ALA A 292 2.94 12.61 -15.10
N LEU A 293 4.26 12.51 -15.31
CA LEU A 293 5.06 13.51 -15.98
C LEU A 293 5.98 12.84 -17.00
N TYR A 294 6.12 13.44 -18.16
CA TYR A 294 7.06 13.02 -19.20
C TYR A 294 7.67 14.24 -19.87
N PRO A 295 8.80 14.74 -19.36
CA PRO A 295 9.53 15.81 -20.02
C PRO A 295 10.20 15.29 -21.29
N CYS A 296 10.11 16.08 -22.35
CA CYS A 296 10.78 15.84 -23.61
C CYS A 296 11.07 17.18 -24.31
N GLU A 297 11.64 17.07 -25.48
CA GLU A 297 12.14 18.15 -26.31
C GLU A 297 11.02 19.02 -26.90
N GLN A 298 9.76 18.54 -26.88
CA GLN A 298 8.59 19.38 -27.18
C GLN A 298 8.08 20.17 -25.96
N GLY A 299 8.50 19.80 -24.75
CA GLY A 299 8.02 20.36 -23.49
C GLY A 299 7.70 19.27 -22.46
N LEU A 300 6.80 19.58 -21.53
CA LEU A 300 6.42 18.67 -20.45
C LEU A 300 5.03 18.09 -20.70
N TRP A 301 4.94 16.79 -21.00
CA TRP A 301 3.66 16.09 -20.98
C TRP A 301 3.25 15.81 -19.54
N ALA A 302 2.06 16.29 -19.16
CA ALA A 302 1.42 16.05 -17.88
C ALA A 302 0.21 15.13 -18.07
N GLY A 303 0.07 14.14 -17.20
CA GLY A 303 -1.07 13.26 -17.10
C GLY A 303 -1.89 13.54 -15.85
N TYR A 304 -3.21 13.39 -15.94
CA TYR A 304 -4.16 13.67 -14.88
C TYR A 304 -5.09 12.48 -14.62
N ARG A 305 -5.91 12.59 -13.57
CA ARG A 305 -6.83 11.54 -13.15
C ARG A 305 -8.13 11.53 -13.95
N GLU A 306 -8.72 12.70 -14.19
CA GLU A 306 -10.00 12.84 -14.89
C GLU A 306 -9.88 13.56 -16.24
N GLN A 307 -8.85 14.40 -16.41
CA GLN A 307 -8.75 15.27 -17.59
C GLN A 307 -7.80 14.78 -18.68
N GLY A 308 -7.17 13.61 -18.52
CA GLY A 308 -6.33 13.02 -19.56
C GLY A 308 -4.93 13.59 -19.58
N VAL A 309 -4.48 14.08 -20.74
CA VAL A 309 -3.11 14.58 -20.94
C VAL A 309 -3.09 16.04 -21.40
N GLN A 310 -2.00 16.73 -21.12
CA GLN A 310 -1.74 18.10 -21.58
C GLN A 310 -0.25 18.29 -21.82
N LEU A 311 0.12 18.98 -22.91
CA LEU A 311 1.49 19.45 -23.11
C LEU A 311 1.65 20.82 -22.47
N LEU A 312 2.74 21.01 -21.73
CA LEU A 312 3.06 22.22 -21.02
C LEU A 312 4.40 22.78 -21.50
N ASP A 313 4.52 24.11 -21.48
CA ASP A 313 5.80 24.79 -21.61
C ASP A 313 6.68 24.44 -20.40
N PRO A 314 7.92 23.97 -20.61
CA PRO A 314 8.77 23.47 -19.52
C PRO A 314 9.21 24.57 -18.54
N ASP A 315 9.25 25.83 -18.97
CA ASP A 315 9.72 26.95 -18.16
C ASP A 315 8.57 27.53 -17.31
N THR A 316 7.43 27.79 -17.94
CA THR A 316 6.29 28.54 -17.37
C THR A 316 5.17 27.64 -16.84
N LEU A 317 5.21 26.35 -17.19
CA LEU A 317 4.13 25.38 -17.01
C LEU A 317 2.82 25.76 -17.72
N GLU A 318 2.86 26.69 -18.67
CA GLU A 318 1.66 27.10 -19.40
C GLU A 318 1.22 26.04 -20.42
N PRO A 319 -0.09 25.80 -20.56
CA PRO A 319 -0.60 24.91 -21.59
C PRO A 319 -0.16 25.31 -23.01
N GLN A 320 0.39 24.35 -23.73
CA GLN A 320 0.70 24.48 -25.14
C GLN A 320 -0.48 23.99 -26.02
N PRO A 321 -0.64 24.49 -27.26
CA PRO A 321 -1.75 24.15 -28.14
C PRO A 321 -1.78 22.70 -28.67
N ALA A 322 -0.86 21.84 -28.24
CA ALA A 322 -0.81 20.45 -28.70
C ALA A 322 -2.13 19.72 -28.43
N GLN A 323 -2.67 19.11 -29.48
CA GLN A 323 -3.93 18.37 -29.43
C GLN A 323 -3.62 16.89 -29.22
N PRO A 324 -3.99 16.27 -28.08
CA PRO A 324 -3.79 14.84 -27.85
C PRO A 324 -4.80 13.96 -28.63
N GLY A 325 -5.17 14.40 -29.83
CA GLY A 325 -6.24 13.84 -30.65
C GLY A 325 -7.54 13.67 -29.86
N ASP A 326 -8.12 12.48 -29.95
CA ASP A 326 -9.34 12.10 -29.24
C ASP A 326 -9.07 11.47 -27.86
N PHE A 327 -7.84 11.53 -27.34
CA PHE A 327 -7.50 10.92 -26.04
C PHE A 327 -8.37 11.50 -24.92
N ASN A 328 -8.39 12.84 -24.79
CA ASN A 328 -9.14 13.56 -23.76
C ASN A 328 -10.66 13.54 -23.99
N LYS A 329 -11.13 13.12 -25.18
CA LYS A 329 -12.56 13.02 -25.53
C LYS A 329 -13.19 11.68 -25.12
N ALA A 330 -12.44 10.79 -24.47
CA ALA A 330 -12.95 9.50 -24.02
C ALA A 330 -14.16 9.65 -23.08
N LYS A 331 -15.24 8.91 -23.38
CA LYS A 331 -16.49 8.94 -22.61
C LYS A 331 -16.34 8.30 -21.23
N ASP A 332 -15.59 7.20 -21.13
CA ASP A 332 -15.26 6.61 -19.84
C ASP A 332 -14.20 7.47 -19.14
N PRO A 333 -14.49 8.07 -17.97
CA PRO A 333 -13.51 8.90 -17.27
C PRO A 333 -12.26 8.12 -16.86
N ARG A 334 -12.35 6.80 -16.61
CA ARG A 334 -11.19 5.98 -16.26
C ARG A 334 -10.20 5.83 -17.41
N ALA A 335 -10.67 5.91 -18.66
CA ALA A 335 -9.80 5.90 -19.85
C ALA A 335 -8.96 7.18 -20.00
N LYS A 336 -9.17 8.17 -19.13
CA LYS A 336 -8.39 9.40 -19.01
C LYS A 336 -7.46 9.41 -17.80
N TRP A 337 -7.52 8.41 -16.91
CA TRP A 337 -6.64 8.35 -15.75
C TRP A 337 -5.25 7.88 -16.18
N VAL A 338 -4.35 8.81 -16.41
CA VAL A 338 -2.98 8.53 -16.86
C VAL A 338 -2.14 8.05 -15.68
N ARG A 339 -1.44 6.93 -15.85
CA ARG A 339 -0.55 6.36 -14.84
C ARG A 339 0.91 6.52 -15.20
N GLN A 340 1.23 6.36 -16.49
CA GLN A 340 2.60 6.41 -16.98
C GLN A 340 2.60 6.76 -18.47
N PHE A 341 3.61 7.50 -18.91
CA PHE A 341 3.89 7.69 -20.33
C PHE A 341 4.98 6.72 -20.79
N VAL A 342 4.89 6.29 -22.05
CA VAL A 342 5.92 5.48 -22.70
C VAL A 342 6.10 5.92 -24.14
N ARG A 343 7.32 6.28 -24.51
CA ARG A 343 7.70 6.59 -25.90
C ARG A 343 8.30 5.34 -26.52
N LEU A 344 7.76 4.95 -27.67
CA LEU A 344 8.28 3.84 -28.46
C LEU A 344 9.57 4.27 -29.20
N PRO A 345 10.45 3.32 -29.55
CA PRO A 345 11.66 3.58 -30.33
C PRO A 345 11.44 4.45 -31.57
N GLY A 346 10.37 4.24 -32.32
CA GLY A 346 10.04 5.02 -33.52
C GLY A 346 9.50 6.43 -33.25
N GLY A 347 9.28 6.80 -31.98
CA GLY A 347 8.88 8.15 -31.56
C GLY A 347 7.42 8.28 -31.13
N ALA A 348 6.55 7.31 -31.42
CA ALA A 348 5.16 7.34 -30.94
C ALA A 348 5.08 7.37 -29.41
N LEU A 349 4.42 8.38 -28.85
CA LEU A 349 4.18 8.52 -27.42
C LEU A 349 2.83 7.94 -27.05
N TYR A 350 2.82 7.10 -26.01
CA TYR A 350 1.63 6.45 -25.46
C TYR A 350 1.44 6.84 -24.00
N ALA A 351 0.18 6.86 -23.57
CA ALA A 351 -0.22 6.91 -22.17
C ALA A 351 -0.80 5.55 -21.77
N ALA A 352 -0.23 4.95 -20.72
CA ALA A 352 -0.83 3.86 -19.98
C ALA A 352 -1.84 4.44 -18.99
N THR A 353 -3.05 3.88 -18.97
CA THR A 353 -4.17 4.39 -18.20
C THR A 353 -4.75 3.34 -17.27
N TYR A 354 -5.35 3.79 -16.17
CA TYR A 354 -6.09 2.93 -15.25
C TYR A 354 -7.57 2.92 -15.66
N GLY A 355 -7.89 2.10 -16.66
CA GLY A 355 -9.24 1.82 -17.16
C GLY A 355 -9.45 2.02 -18.66
N GLY A 356 -8.46 2.52 -19.40
CA GLY A 356 -8.49 2.66 -20.87
C GLY A 356 -7.39 1.90 -21.61
N GLY A 357 -6.59 1.09 -20.91
CA GLY A 357 -5.44 0.39 -21.48
C GLY A 357 -4.29 1.35 -21.83
N ILE A 358 -3.56 1.01 -22.90
CA ILE A 358 -2.46 1.83 -23.44
C ILE A 358 -2.90 2.49 -24.76
N ARG A 359 -2.75 3.81 -24.88
CA ARG A 359 -3.24 4.56 -26.04
C ARG A 359 -2.21 5.59 -26.51
N LYS A 360 -2.08 5.74 -27.82
CA LYS A 360 -1.21 6.75 -28.44
C LYS A 360 -1.76 8.16 -28.16
N ILE A 361 -0.87 9.11 -27.89
CA ILE A 361 -1.23 10.51 -27.60
C ILE A 361 -0.54 11.52 -28.52
N ALA A 362 0.68 11.22 -29.00
CA ALA A 362 1.45 12.11 -29.84
C ALA A 362 2.50 11.34 -30.66
N ASP A 363 3.06 12.00 -31.65
CA ASP A 363 4.24 11.56 -32.38
C ASP A 363 5.41 12.50 -32.03
N LEU A 364 6.48 11.93 -31.49
CA LEU A 364 7.74 12.60 -31.21
C LEU A 364 8.79 12.16 -32.24
N PRO A 365 9.95 12.82 -32.32
CA PRO A 365 11.09 12.30 -33.09
C PRO A 365 11.43 10.85 -32.69
N ALA A 366 12.05 10.08 -33.58
CA ALA A 366 12.53 8.75 -33.21
C ALA A 366 13.59 8.85 -32.11
N LEU A 367 13.60 7.87 -31.20
CA LEU A 367 14.68 7.75 -30.23
C LEU A 367 15.95 7.26 -30.95
N PRO A 368 17.15 7.72 -30.54
CA PRO A 368 18.39 7.19 -31.06
C PRO A 368 18.43 5.66 -30.89
N ALA A 369 18.95 4.96 -31.90
CA ALA A 369 19.15 3.52 -31.79
C ALA A 369 20.04 3.22 -30.57
N PRO A 370 19.58 2.39 -29.63
CA PRO A 370 20.33 2.13 -28.41
C PRO A 370 21.64 1.40 -28.73
N ALA A 371 22.72 1.81 -28.07
CA ALA A 371 23.98 1.08 -28.08
C ALA A 371 23.85 -0.21 -27.25
N LEU A 372 23.30 -1.27 -27.84
CA LEU A 372 23.17 -2.57 -27.17
C LEU A 372 24.55 -3.19 -26.93
N THR A 373 24.98 -3.28 -25.67
CA THR A 373 26.13 -4.12 -25.31
C THR A 373 25.75 -5.59 -25.45
N LYS A 374 26.49 -6.34 -26.27
CA LYS A 374 26.27 -7.73 -26.73
C LYS A 374 25.99 -8.85 -25.69
N LYS A 375 25.81 -8.57 -24.39
CA LYS A 375 25.44 -9.63 -23.44
C LYS A 375 23.97 -10.00 -23.64
N GLN A 376 23.73 -11.19 -24.21
CA GLN A 376 22.37 -11.72 -24.39
C GLN A 376 21.60 -11.85 -23.07
N HIS A 377 22.31 -12.04 -21.95
CA HIS A 377 21.72 -12.17 -20.60
C HIS A 377 22.58 -11.48 -19.54
N PRO A 378 22.16 -10.35 -18.95
CA PRO A 378 22.85 -9.75 -17.81
C PRO A 378 22.88 -10.66 -16.58
N ALA A 379 23.86 -10.44 -15.69
CA ALA A 379 23.89 -11.14 -14.41
C ALA A 379 22.84 -10.55 -13.47
N HIS A 380 22.19 -11.41 -12.68
CA HIS A 380 21.26 -10.94 -11.66
C HIS A 380 21.95 -10.09 -10.58
N PRO A 381 21.28 -9.09 -10.00
CA PRO A 381 21.82 -8.31 -8.89
C PRO A 381 22.05 -9.19 -7.66
N TYR A 382 23.01 -8.81 -6.82
CA TYR A 382 23.27 -9.51 -5.56
C TYR A 382 22.12 -9.28 -4.58
N LEU A 383 21.85 -10.27 -3.73
CA LEU A 383 20.96 -10.05 -2.58
C LEU A 383 21.67 -9.15 -1.56
N PRO A 384 20.93 -8.39 -0.74
CA PRO A 384 21.53 -7.70 0.41
C PRO A 384 22.36 -8.68 1.25
N SER A 385 23.57 -8.28 1.65
CA SER A 385 24.42 -9.12 2.50
C SER A 385 23.76 -9.38 3.86
N ILE A 386 24.12 -10.50 4.49
CA ILE A 386 23.79 -10.72 5.91
C ILE A 386 24.78 -9.86 6.72
N PRO A 387 24.31 -9.09 7.73
CA PRO A 387 25.19 -8.27 8.55
C PRO A 387 26.25 -9.09 9.28
N THR A 388 27.40 -8.48 9.51
CA THR A 388 28.46 -8.97 10.40
C THR A 388 28.18 -8.58 11.85
N GLU A 389 28.86 -9.22 12.80
CA GLU A 389 28.75 -8.86 14.22
C GLU A 389 29.17 -7.41 14.50
N LYS A 390 30.20 -6.90 13.80
CA LYS A 390 30.63 -5.50 13.87
C LYS A 390 29.53 -4.54 13.41
N GLU A 391 28.82 -4.89 12.34
CA GLU A 391 27.70 -4.09 11.85
C GLU A 391 26.50 -4.13 12.81
N ILE A 392 26.19 -5.28 13.41
CA ILE A 392 25.17 -5.38 14.46
C ILE A 392 25.52 -4.50 15.67
N ALA A 393 26.78 -4.51 16.11
CA ALA A 393 27.24 -3.63 17.19
C ALA A 393 27.14 -2.14 16.82
N ALA A 394 27.47 -1.77 15.58
CA ALA A 394 27.33 -0.39 15.09
C ALA A 394 25.86 0.05 15.01
N MET A 395 24.95 -0.83 14.58
CA MET A 395 23.51 -0.59 14.57
C MET A 395 22.98 -0.35 16.00
N LEU A 396 23.40 -1.17 16.97
CA LEU A 396 23.05 -0.99 18.37
C LEU A 396 23.56 0.35 18.90
N ALA A 397 24.83 0.68 18.67
CA ALA A 397 25.42 1.95 19.09
C ALA A 397 24.67 3.15 18.48
N LYS A 398 24.25 3.05 17.21
CA LYS A 398 23.42 4.09 16.57
C LYS A 398 22.08 4.25 17.29
N LEU A 399 21.36 3.16 17.60
CA LEU A 399 20.08 3.23 18.33
C LEU A 399 20.24 3.74 19.77
N GLU A 400 21.36 3.43 20.42
CA GLU A 400 21.69 3.90 21.77
C GLU A 400 22.16 5.35 21.80
N SER A 401 22.51 5.91 20.63
CA SER A 401 22.80 7.33 20.51
C SER A 401 21.52 8.17 20.52
N GLY A 402 21.62 9.37 21.10
CA GLY A 402 20.49 10.29 21.22
C GLY A 402 19.57 9.99 22.40
N LYS A 403 18.73 10.97 22.73
CA LYS A 403 17.75 10.87 23.82
C LYS A 403 16.38 10.49 23.27
N PRO A 404 15.64 9.57 23.90
CA PRO A 404 14.24 9.34 23.59
C PRO A 404 13.46 10.66 23.73
N ALA A 405 12.38 10.79 22.95
CA ALA A 405 11.45 11.91 23.09
C ALA A 405 10.08 11.42 23.54
N GLU A 406 9.45 12.21 24.41
CA GLU A 406 8.11 11.98 24.96
C GLU A 406 7.01 12.53 24.05
N ASP A 407 7.16 12.33 22.73
CA ASP A 407 6.14 12.71 21.77
C ASP A 407 4.80 12.01 22.12
N PRO A 408 3.67 12.72 22.17
CA PRO A 408 2.38 12.12 22.49
C PRO A 408 1.94 11.10 21.44
N ALA A 409 2.36 11.29 20.18
CA ALA A 409 2.23 10.28 19.14
C ALA A 409 3.21 10.49 17.98
N PHE A 410 3.44 9.44 17.20
CA PHE A 410 4.13 9.52 15.90
C PHE A 410 3.69 8.40 14.95
N TYR A 411 3.81 8.63 13.64
CA TYR A 411 3.64 7.58 12.64
C TYR A 411 4.89 6.68 12.59
N TRP A 412 4.67 5.38 12.75
CA TRP A 412 5.75 4.40 12.80
C TRP A 412 5.99 3.74 11.45
N HIS A 413 5.00 3.04 10.88
CA HIS A 413 5.17 2.34 9.61
C HIS A 413 3.85 1.88 8.96
N GLU A 414 3.97 1.38 7.73
CA GLU A 414 2.94 0.58 7.07
C GLU A 414 3.30 -0.90 6.98
N ASP A 415 2.28 -1.74 6.87
CA ASP A 415 2.40 -3.20 6.70
C ASP A 415 1.39 -3.69 5.65
N TRP A 416 1.91 -4.25 4.56
CA TRP A 416 1.13 -4.81 3.45
C TRP A 416 1.13 -6.35 3.41
N LEU A 417 1.89 -6.99 4.30
CA LEU A 417 2.02 -8.45 4.35
C LEU A 417 0.94 -9.10 5.21
N THR A 418 0.57 -8.46 6.32
CA THR A 418 -0.41 -9.01 7.28
C THR A 418 -1.82 -9.12 6.69
N ARG A 419 -2.20 -8.22 5.78
CA ARG A 419 -3.55 -8.18 5.18
C ARG A 419 -4.62 -8.29 6.28
N GLY A 420 -5.71 -9.04 6.08
CA GLY A 420 -6.78 -9.22 7.05
C GLY A 420 -6.49 -10.22 8.18
N ASN A 421 -5.26 -10.76 8.30
CA ASN A 421 -4.87 -11.77 9.29
C ASN A 421 -4.31 -11.13 10.56
N TRP A 422 -5.16 -10.42 11.30
CA TRP A 422 -4.74 -9.46 12.32
C TRP A 422 -4.64 -10.01 13.75
N CYS A 423 -5.33 -11.11 14.06
CA CYS A 423 -5.71 -11.48 15.43
C CYS A 423 -4.54 -11.77 16.39
N ASP A 424 -3.34 -12.07 15.88
CA ASP A 424 -2.12 -12.30 16.66
C ASP A 424 -1.04 -11.21 16.43
N ARG A 425 -1.43 -10.08 15.82
CA ARG A 425 -0.54 -8.97 15.44
C ARG A 425 -1.03 -7.61 15.98
N TYR A 426 -2.30 -7.31 15.72
CA TYR A 426 -2.91 -6.01 16.00
C TYR A 426 -4.11 -6.18 16.93
N GLY A 427 -4.54 -5.09 17.57
CA GLY A 427 -5.75 -5.07 18.39
C GLY A 427 -5.71 -5.99 19.60
N LEU A 428 -4.53 -6.19 20.18
CA LEU A 428 -4.35 -7.15 21.28
C LEU A 428 -5.03 -6.72 22.58
N SER A 429 -5.46 -5.45 22.68
CA SER A 429 -6.18 -4.90 23.83
C SER A 429 -7.62 -4.57 23.46
N ALA A 430 -7.82 -3.94 22.30
CA ALA A 430 -9.15 -3.74 21.72
C ALA A 430 -9.09 -3.60 20.19
N ALA A 431 -10.20 -3.90 19.53
CA ALA A 431 -10.38 -3.75 18.09
C ALA A 431 -11.83 -3.41 17.75
N ILE A 432 -12.01 -2.52 16.77
CA ILE A 432 -13.28 -2.30 16.08
C ILE A 432 -13.12 -2.70 14.62
N LEU A 433 -13.92 -3.66 14.17
CA LEU A 433 -14.13 -3.92 12.74
C LEU A 433 -15.33 -3.08 12.28
N CYS A 434 -15.07 -2.12 11.39
CA CYS A 434 -16.04 -1.11 10.99
C CYS A 434 -17.14 -1.75 10.14
N ALA A 435 -18.39 -1.64 10.59
CA ALA A 435 -19.58 -2.19 9.92
C ALA A 435 -19.56 -3.72 9.67
N ALA A 436 -18.66 -4.49 10.30
CA ALA A 436 -18.50 -5.92 10.03
C ALA A 436 -19.66 -6.80 10.55
N ALA A 437 -20.60 -6.20 11.29
CA ALA A 437 -21.88 -6.76 11.70
C ALA A 437 -23.05 -5.83 11.29
N ALA A 438 -22.94 -5.21 10.11
CA ALA A 438 -23.80 -4.12 9.66
C ALA A 438 -25.29 -4.30 10.01
N PRO A 439 -25.96 -3.23 10.49
CA PRO A 439 -25.46 -1.85 10.57
C PRO A 439 -24.49 -1.60 11.74
N GLU A 440 -24.17 -2.61 12.55
CA GLU A 440 -23.30 -2.48 13.72
C GLU A 440 -21.82 -2.73 13.41
N ASN A 441 -20.96 -2.25 14.31
CA ASN A 441 -19.55 -2.59 14.35
C ASN A 441 -19.35 -3.90 15.13
N VAL A 442 -18.22 -4.57 14.90
CA VAL A 442 -17.75 -5.64 15.80
C VAL A 442 -16.76 -5.01 16.78
N ASP A 443 -17.15 -4.86 18.04
CA ASP A 443 -16.31 -4.31 19.13
C ASP A 443 -15.75 -5.45 19.99
N ILE A 444 -14.43 -5.57 19.96
CA ILE A 444 -13.68 -6.62 20.65
C ILE A 444 -12.82 -5.95 21.70
N ARG A 445 -13.02 -6.32 22.97
CA ARG A 445 -12.26 -5.77 24.10
C ARG A 445 -11.66 -6.91 24.92
N PHE A 446 -10.33 -6.95 24.97
CA PHE A 446 -9.53 -7.87 25.76
C PHE A 446 -9.08 -7.25 27.07
N ASP A 447 -8.98 -5.92 27.10
CA ASP A 447 -8.64 -5.14 28.28
C ASP A 447 -9.91 -4.43 28.80
N ASN A 448 -10.36 -4.86 29.97
CA ASN A 448 -11.58 -4.32 30.60
C ASN A 448 -11.43 -2.88 31.09
N THR A 449 -10.21 -2.33 31.13
CA THR A 449 -9.99 -0.90 31.43
C THR A 449 -10.37 0.00 30.26
N ILE A 450 -10.50 -0.56 29.05
CA ILE A 450 -10.91 0.18 27.86
C ILE A 450 -12.43 0.40 27.90
N PRO A 451 -12.89 1.66 27.89
CA PRO A 451 -14.31 1.96 28.00
C PRO A 451 -15.09 1.45 26.77
N PRO A 452 -16.38 1.10 26.90
CA PRO A 452 -17.19 0.61 25.77
C PRO A 452 -17.23 1.55 24.56
N THR A 453 -17.16 2.86 24.79
CA THR A 453 -17.19 3.89 23.74
C THR A 453 -15.79 4.45 23.44
N TRP A 454 -14.75 3.64 23.65
CA TRP A 454 -13.36 4.02 23.41
C TRP A 454 -13.14 4.49 21.97
N ILE A 455 -13.87 3.94 21.00
CA ILE A 455 -13.92 4.45 19.64
C ILE A 455 -15.33 4.92 19.29
N THR A 456 -15.41 6.04 18.57
CA THR A 456 -16.65 6.50 17.95
C THR A 456 -16.35 7.05 16.57
N GLY A 457 -16.96 6.44 15.54
CA GLY A 457 -16.90 6.92 14.16
C GLY A 457 -17.78 8.14 13.97
N MET A 458 -17.33 9.09 13.14
CA MET A 458 -18.05 10.29 12.78
C MET A 458 -17.82 10.62 11.31
N ILE A 459 -18.79 11.28 10.69
CA ILE A 459 -18.62 11.91 9.38
C ILE A 459 -18.24 13.38 9.60
N GLY A 460 -17.29 13.88 8.80
CA GLY A 460 -16.77 15.23 9.01
C GLY A 460 -17.73 16.34 8.60
N PRO A 461 -17.36 17.59 8.92
CA PRO A 461 -18.27 18.73 8.96
C PRO A 461 -18.66 19.30 7.59
N GLN A 462 -17.99 18.90 6.51
CA GLN A 462 -18.34 19.34 5.15
C GLN A 462 -19.51 18.56 4.54
N ARG A 463 -20.20 17.76 5.36
CA ARG A 463 -21.38 17.01 4.99
C ARG A 463 -22.62 17.88 4.82
N LYS A 464 -23.58 17.40 4.03
CA LYS A 464 -24.97 17.85 4.06
C LYS A 464 -25.57 17.51 5.43
N LYS A 465 -26.45 18.36 5.98
CA LYS A 465 -27.03 18.17 7.33
C LYS A 465 -27.71 16.81 7.53
N SER A 466 -28.33 16.28 6.48
CA SER A 466 -29.04 14.98 6.49
C SER A 466 -28.11 13.76 6.39
N ASP A 467 -26.83 13.96 6.12
CA ASP A 467 -25.89 12.89 5.80
C ASP A 467 -25.16 12.38 7.04
N TYR A 468 -24.84 11.10 7.12
CA TYR A 468 -24.25 10.49 8.32
C TYR A 468 -23.19 9.46 7.93
N LEU A 469 -22.35 9.06 8.88
CA LEU A 469 -21.34 8.03 8.64
C LEU A 469 -22.05 6.72 8.28
N ARG A 470 -21.84 6.23 7.07
CA ARG A 470 -22.47 4.99 6.59
C ARG A 470 -21.72 3.80 7.15
N HIS A 471 -22.48 2.78 7.54
CA HIS A 471 -21.97 1.45 7.87
C HIS A 471 -22.27 0.57 6.67
N TRP A 472 -21.29 0.44 5.78
CA TRP A 472 -21.48 -0.20 4.49
C TRP A 472 -21.02 -1.65 4.53
N LEU A 473 -21.89 -2.54 4.06
CA LEU A 473 -21.62 -3.96 3.89
C LEU A 473 -21.64 -4.28 2.40
N HIS A 474 -20.54 -4.83 1.89
CA HIS A 474 -20.53 -5.40 0.55
C HIS A 474 -21.21 -6.77 0.60
N THR A 475 -22.04 -7.08 -0.39
CA THR A 475 -22.87 -8.30 -0.44
C THR A 475 -22.06 -9.62 -0.50
N GLY A 476 -20.73 -9.55 -0.59
CA GLY A 476 -19.82 -10.68 -0.70
C GLY A 476 -19.19 -11.06 0.65
N HIS A 477 -19.62 -12.17 1.24
CA HIS A 477 -18.82 -12.87 2.25
C HIS A 477 -17.73 -13.66 1.53
N ASP A 478 -16.57 -13.04 1.33
CA ASP A 478 -15.42 -13.71 0.72
C ASP A 478 -14.54 -14.35 1.79
N HIS A 479 -14.96 -15.54 2.23
CA HIS A 479 -14.25 -16.36 3.21
C HIS A 479 -12.76 -16.58 2.85
N ALA A 480 -12.44 -16.62 1.56
CA ALA A 480 -11.11 -16.96 1.07
C ALA A 480 -10.21 -15.74 0.89
N ASN A 481 -10.77 -14.54 0.74
CA ASN A 481 -10.00 -13.33 0.50
C ASN A 481 -9.22 -12.89 1.75
N PRO A 482 -7.89 -13.05 1.77
CA PRO A 482 -7.08 -12.75 2.93
C PRO A 482 -6.96 -11.23 3.18
N ASN A 483 -7.41 -10.36 2.27
CA ASN A 483 -7.46 -8.91 2.46
C ASN A 483 -8.71 -8.43 3.22
N VAL A 484 -9.70 -9.28 3.44
CA VAL A 484 -10.86 -8.91 4.27
C VAL A 484 -10.54 -9.25 5.71
N LEU A 485 -10.81 -8.33 6.65
CA LEU A 485 -10.56 -8.58 8.08
C LEU A 485 -11.31 -9.83 8.56
N TRP A 486 -10.60 -10.70 9.28
CA TRP A 486 -11.24 -11.82 9.98
C TRP A 486 -12.11 -11.31 11.12
N ASN A 487 -13.37 -11.74 11.16
CA ASN A 487 -14.31 -11.47 12.24
C ASN A 487 -14.36 -12.66 13.21
N PRO A 488 -13.78 -12.55 14.43
CA PRO A 488 -13.75 -13.63 15.40
C PRO A 488 -15.11 -13.92 16.07
N GLU A 489 -16.12 -13.05 15.97
CA GLU A 489 -17.47 -13.32 16.50
C GLU A 489 -18.33 -14.20 15.58
N ALA A 490 -17.96 -14.23 14.30
CA ALA A 490 -18.70 -14.94 13.26
C ALA A 490 -17.85 -16.00 12.54
N GLY A 491 -16.55 -16.11 12.84
CA GLY A 491 -15.66 -17.06 12.18
C GLY A 491 -15.67 -16.91 10.66
N THR A 492 -15.78 -15.67 10.17
CA THR A 492 -15.90 -15.37 8.74
C THR A 492 -15.17 -14.09 8.40
N ARG A 493 -15.08 -13.78 7.12
CA ARG A 493 -14.58 -12.52 6.60
C ARG A 493 -15.75 -11.73 6.04
N THR A 494 -15.96 -10.53 6.59
CA THR A 494 -17.04 -9.64 6.16
C THR A 494 -16.42 -8.41 5.54
N GLU A 495 -16.66 -8.22 4.24
CA GLU A 495 -16.20 -7.04 3.51
C GLU A 495 -17.09 -5.86 3.88
N ALA A 496 -16.62 -5.05 4.83
CA ALA A 496 -17.38 -3.94 5.38
C ALA A 496 -16.48 -2.74 5.70
N GLU A 497 -17.09 -1.57 5.72
CA GLU A 497 -16.40 -0.29 5.93
C GLU A 497 -17.30 0.75 6.59
N TRP A 498 -16.68 1.64 7.36
CA TRP A 498 -17.20 2.98 7.53
C TRP A 498 -16.95 3.78 6.26
N ASP A 499 -17.92 4.59 5.89
CA ASP A 499 -17.92 5.33 4.65
C ASP A 499 -18.52 6.74 4.84
N ASP A 500 -17.92 7.74 4.22
CA ASP A 500 -18.32 9.16 4.35
C ASP A 500 -19.38 9.64 3.36
N HIS A 501 -19.91 8.76 2.50
CA HIS A 501 -20.85 9.09 1.42
C HIS A 501 -20.30 10.13 0.42
N GLY A 502 -18.97 10.20 0.28
CA GLY A 502 -18.29 11.23 -0.50
C GLY A 502 -18.70 11.29 -1.97
N GLU A 503 -19.31 10.24 -2.53
CA GLU A 503 -19.76 10.24 -3.92
C GLU A 503 -20.88 11.26 -4.21
N GLU A 504 -21.57 11.73 -3.17
CA GLU A 504 -22.60 12.77 -3.22
C GLU A 504 -22.03 14.20 -3.24
N TYR A 505 -20.70 14.33 -3.25
CA TYR A 505 -19.96 15.59 -3.18
C TYR A 505 -18.96 15.71 -4.35
N PRO A 506 -18.78 16.92 -4.93
CA PRO A 506 -17.79 17.14 -5.99
C PRO A 506 -16.40 16.70 -5.54
N MET A 507 -15.64 15.91 -6.31
CA MET A 507 -14.33 15.39 -5.86
C MET A 507 -13.33 16.49 -5.48
N SER A 508 -13.42 17.66 -6.12
CA SER A 508 -12.60 18.83 -5.79
C SER A 508 -12.86 19.40 -4.39
N GLN A 509 -13.98 19.06 -3.74
CA GLN A 509 -14.29 19.48 -2.38
C GLN A 509 -13.55 18.63 -1.35
N ASP A 510 -12.91 19.24 -0.35
CA ASP A 510 -12.40 18.49 0.80
C ASP A 510 -13.58 17.97 1.64
N GLY A 511 -13.48 16.77 2.20
CA GLY A 511 -14.60 16.20 2.96
C GLY A 511 -15.73 15.57 2.12
N PRO A 512 -16.74 15.00 2.78
CA PRO A 512 -17.02 15.13 4.22
C PRO A 512 -16.00 14.45 5.15
N ASP A 513 -15.24 13.45 4.69
CA ASP A 513 -14.19 12.72 5.44
C ASP A 513 -14.76 11.74 6.48
N VAL A 514 -14.07 10.61 6.67
CA VAL A 514 -14.25 9.73 7.84
C VAL A 514 -13.40 10.24 9.00
N TRP A 515 -14.02 10.30 10.18
CA TRP A 515 -13.37 10.64 11.45
C TRP A 515 -13.55 9.53 12.48
N ALA A 516 -12.59 9.39 13.39
CA ALA A 516 -12.72 8.53 14.56
C ALA A 516 -12.20 9.26 15.81
N ARG A 517 -13.03 9.33 16.86
CA ARG A 517 -12.59 9.69 18.20
C ARG A 517 -12.09 8.43 18.90
N ILE A 518 -10.90 8.48 19.50
CA ILE A 518 -10.31 7.34 20.20
C ILE A 518 -9.86 7.75 21.60
N SER A 519 -10.29 7.01 22.62
CA SER A 519 -9.80 7.13 23.99
C SER A 519 -8.60 6.22 24.17
N ILE A 520 -7.43 6.81 24.42
CA ILE A 520 -6.18 6.09 24.67
C ILE A 520 -6.03 5.92 26.19
N PRO A 521 -5.98 4.68 26.72
CA PRO A 521 -5.71 4.42 28.14
C PRO A 521 -4.30 4.84 28.55
N GLU A 522 -4.02 4.82 29.85
CA GLU A 522 -2.66 5.04 30.36
C GLU A 522 -1.63 4.08 29.72
N GLY A 523 -0.41 4.57 29.52
CA GLY A 523 0.69 3.81 28.92
C GLY A 523 0.89 4.06 27.42
N THR A 524 1.78 3.27 26.83
CA THR A 524 2.11 3.35 25.40
C THR A 524 1.36 2.29 24.62
N HIS A 525 0.77 2.70 23.50
CA HIS A 525 -0.02 1.82 22.64
C HIS A 525 0.39 1.94 21.18
N LEU A 526 0.29 0.82 20.48
CA LEU A 526 0.25 0.76 19.03
C LEU A 526 -1.20 0.93 18.58
N LEU A 527 -1.49 2.04 17.92
CA LEU A 527 -2.76 2.35 17.27
C LEU A 527 -2.64 2.02 15.78
N SER A 528 -3.43 1.06 15.30
CA SER A 528 -3.36 0.55 13.93
C SER A 528 -4.69 0.76 13.21
N LEU A 529 -4.61 1.22 11.96
CA LEU A 529 -5.75 1.40 11.07
C LEU A 529 -5.64 0.43 9.91
N TYR A 530 -6.78 -0.12 9.49
CA TYR A 530 -6.82 -1.02 8.33
C TYR A 530 -7.64 -0.45 7.18
N PHE A 531 -7.06 -0.53 5.98
CA PHE A 531 -7.66 -0.11 4.73
C PHE A 531 -7.60 -1.23 3.70
N TYR A 532 -8.72 -1.50 3.04
CA TYR A 532 -8.82 -2.40 1.91
C TYR A 532 -9.90 -1.90 0.96
N ASN A 533 -9.56 -1.68 -0.31
CA ASN A 533 -10.53 -1.36 -1.35
C ASN A 533 -10.74 -2.56 -2.29
N PRO A 534 -11.87 -3.27 -2.19
CA PRO A 534 -12.21 -4.38 -3.09
C PRO A 534 -12.71 -3.90 -4.46
N ASN A 535 -13.15 -2.64 -4.57
CA ASN A 535 -13.90 -2.14 -5.73
C ASN A 535 -13.11 -1.19 -6.62
N GLY A 536 -11.77 -1.25 -6.63
CA GLY A 536 -10.91 -0.32 -7.39
C GLY A 536 -11.25 -0.23 -8.89
N HIS A 537 -11.79 -1.29 -9.48
CA HIS A 537 -12.16 -1.35 -10.89
C HIS A 537 -13.57 -0.87 -11.20
N VAL A 538 -14.42 -0.60 -10.20
CA VAL A 538 -15.83 -0.28 -10.40
C VAL A 538 -16.02 1.23 -10.49
N ARG A 539 -16.41 1.74 -11.67
CA ARG A 539 -16.70 3.16 -11.90
C ARG A 539 -15.60 4.09 -11.34
N ARG A 540 -15.95 4.99 -10.42
CA ARG A 540 -15.01 5.93 -9.80
C ARG A 540 -14.42 5.40 -8.50
N SER A 541 -14.71 4.17 -8.06
CA SER A 541 -14.23 3.63 -6.78
C SER A 541 -12.71 3.36 -6.73
N GLY A 542 -12.02 3.33 -7.87
CA GLY A 542 -10.53 3.39 -7.93
C GLY A 542 -9.97 4.77 -7.55
N TYR A 543 -10.82 5.78 -7.65
CA TYR A 543 -10.95 7.01 -6.89
C TYR A 543 -10.31 7.26 -5.52
N ARG A 544 -9.24 6.62 -5.02
CA ARG A 544 -8.87 6.72 -3.60
C ARG A 544 -7.41 7.10 -3.31
N ASP A 545 -7.26 8.18 -2.56
CA ASP A 545 -5.99 8.74 -2.06
C ASP A 545 -6.27 9.52 -0.77
N TYR A 546 -5.89 8.96 0.38
CA TYR A 546 -6.25 9.53 1.67
C TYR A 546 -5.02 10.11 2.36
N LEU A 547 -5.15 11.35 2.82
CA LEU A 547 -4.29 11.89 3.86
C LEU A 547 -4.86 11.50 5.22
N ILE A 548 -4.05 10.87 6.06
CA ILE A 548 -4.44 10.43 7.40
C ILE A 548 -3.75 11.35 8.41
N GLU A 549 -4.54 11.97 9.27
CA GLU A 549 -4.05 12.86 10.33
C GLU A 549 -4.48 12.33 11.70
N LEU A 550 -3.51 12.15 12.60
CA LEU A 550 -3.76 11.90 14.01
C LEU A 550 -3.63 13.22 14.77
N ARG A 551 -4.67 13.61 15.49
CA ARG A 551 -4.84 14.90 16.18
C ARG A 551 -5.08 14.69 17.67
N THR A 552 -4.71 15.66 18.49
CA THR A 552 -5.14 15.71 19.90
C THR A 552 -6.54 16.31 20.01
N ALA A 553 -7.06 16.46 21.21
CA ALA A 553 -8.21 17.31 21.46
C ALA A 553 -8.20 17.80 22.89
N GLN A 554 -8.89 18.92 23.13
CA GLN A 554 -9.39 19.23 24.45
C GLN A 554 -10.60 18.33 24.78
N PRO A 555 -10.82 17.98 26.06
CA PRO A 555 -11.95 17.12 26.44
C PRO A 555 -13.31 17.74 26.04
N ASN A 556 -14.28 16.86 25.70
CA ASN A 556 -15.71 17.16 25.43
C ASN A 556 -16.12 17.59 24.00
N LEU A 557 -15.37 17.22 22.95
CA LEU A 557 -15.77 17.54 21.57
C LEU A 557 -16.81 16.53 21.00
N THR A 558 -17.95 17.07 20.57
CA THR A 558 -19.02 16.40 19.81
C THR A 558 -18.84 16.61 18.30
N GLN A 559 -19.59 15.87 17.48
CA GLN A 559 -19.56 15.99 16.01
C GLN A 559 -19.81 17.43 15.51
N GLU A 560 -20.62 18.22 16.22
CA GLU A 560 -20.93 19.62 15.89
C GLU A 560 -19.71 20.55 16.03
N ASN A 561 -18.70 20.16 16.80
CA ASN A 561 -17.50 20.95 17.08
C ASN A 561 -16.28 20.55 16.23
N ILE A 562 -16.41 19.63 15.25
CA ILE A 562 -15.27 19.22 14.40
C ILE A 562 -14.58 20.41 13.68
N PRO A 563 -15.28 21.46 13.20
CA PRO A 563 -14.59 22.63 12.64
C PRO A 563 -13.65 23.30 13.65
N ARG A 564 -14.08 23.45 14.91
CA ARG A 564 -13.23 23.97 15.99
C ARG A 564 -12.06 23.01 16.29
N LEU A 565 -12.29 21.70 16.24
CA LEU A 565 -11.21 20.70 16.37
C LEU A 565 -10.13 20.90 15.31
N ILE A 566 -10.50 21.09 14.05
CA ILE A 566 -9.54 21.33 12.95
C ILE A 566 -8.74 22.61 13.20
N GLU A 567 -9.38 23.66 13.70
CA GLU A 567 -8.73 24.95 13.96
C GLU A 567 -7.85 24.96 15.21
N GLN A 568 -8.20 24.20 16.24
CA GLN A 568 -7.62 24.32 17.58
C GLN A 568 -6.72 23.12 17.96
N SER A 569 -6.85 21.97 17.28
CA SER A 569 -6.01 20.82 17.55
C SER A 569 -4.83 20.71 16.58
N PRO A 570 -3.59 20.63 17.08
CA PRO A 570 -2.45 20.25 16.27
C PRO A 570 -2.57 18.81 15.76
N VAL A 571 -1.99 18.55 14.60
CA VAL A 571 -1.69 17.22 14.07
C VAL A 571 -0.42 16.71 14.72
N LEU A 572 -0.53 15.56 15.38
CA LEU A 572 0.60 14.85 15.98
C LEU A 572 1.38 14.05 14.95
N ALA A 573 0.68 13.42 14.00
CA ALA A 573 1.27 12.56 13.00
C ALA A 573 0.46 12.56 11.70
N ARG A 574 1.16 12.39 10.57
CA ARG A 574 0.56 12.25 9.25
C ARG A 574 1.11 11.04 8.51
N THR A 575 0.28 10.46 7.65
CA THR A 575 0.69 9.52 6.61
C THR A 575 -0.31 9.59 5.46
N ARG A 576 -0.03 8.91 4.35
CA ARG A 576 -0.91 8.85 3.18
C ARG A 576 -1.08 7.42 2.72
N ILE A 577 -2.25 7.09 2.21
CA ILE A 577 -2.52 5.80 1.55
C ILE A 577 -3.17 6.02 0.19
N PHE A 578 -2.65 5.33 -0.82
CA PHE A 578 -3.11 5.36 -2.20
C PHE A 578 -2.79 4.02 -2.87
N ASP A 579 -3.43 3.74 -4.01
CA ASP A 579 -3.23 2.49 -4.77
C ASP A 579 -3.36 1.21 -3.93
N PHE A 580 -4.35 1.19 -3.04
CA PHE A 580 -4.67 0.06 -2.15
C PHE A 580 -5.90 -0.73 -2.63
N ALA A 581 -6.15 -0.69 -3.94
CA ALA A 581 -7.11 -1.58 -4.58
C ALA A 581 -6.51 -2.99 -4.66
N GLY A 582 -7.27 -4.00 -4.25
CA GLY A 582 -6.84 -5.41 -4.34
C GLY A 582 -5.85 -5.90 -3.26
N SER A 583 -5.28 -5.00 -2.44
CA SER A 583 -4.42 -5.36 -1.30
C SER A 583 -4.73 -4.53 -0.07
N GLY A 584 -4.74 -5.17 1.10
CA GLY A 584 -4.98 -4.50 2.37
C GLY A 584 -3.71 -3.91 3.00
N CYS A 585 -3.83 -2.74 3.61
CA CYS A 585 -2.73 -1.98 4.21
C CYS A 585 -3.04 -1.60 5.65
N TRP A 586 -2.05 -1.81 6.53
CA TRP A 586 -2.05 -1.31 7.89
C TRP A 586 -1.28 0.01 7.98
N LYS A 587 -1.85 1.00 8.66
CA LYS A 587 -1.15 2.24 9.06
C LYS A 587 -0.99 2.27 10.57
N ASN A 588 0.25 2.30 11.02
CA ASN A 588 0.61 2.12 12.43
C ASN A 588 1.16 3.39 13.06
N PHE A 589 0.53 3.82 14.16
CA PHE A 589 0.93 4.93 15.00
C PHE A 589 1.30 4.42 16.38
N ILE A 590 2.26 5.10 17.00
CA ILE A 590 2.55 4.93 18.42
C ILE A 590 1.91 6.12 19.14
N VAL A 591 1.18 5.85 20.22
CA VAL A 591 0.44 6.86 21.00
C VAL A 591 0.68 6.64 22.50
N ARG A 592 0.78 7.72 23.28
CA ARG A 592 0.99 7.70 24.74
C ARG A 592 -0.19 8.31 25.46
N GLY A 593 -0.99 7.49 26.15
CA GLY A 593 -2.11 7.98 26.96
C GLY A 593 -1.75 8.22 28.44
N PRO A 594 -2.72 8.67 29.25
CA PRO A 594 -4.14 8.74 28.93
C PRO A 594 -4.53 10.07 28.25
N HIS A 595 -5.20 9.99 27.10
CA HIS A 595 -5.88 11.14 26.47
C HIS A 595 -6.84 10.68 25.37
N THR A 596 -7.63 11.59 24.83
CA THR A 596 -8.40 11.35 23.60
C THR A 596 -7.61 11.83 22.39
N CYS A 597 -7.60 11.06 21.32
CA CYS A 597 -7.10 11.47 20.01
C CYS A 597 -8.20 11.38 18.94
N TYR A 598 -8.00 12.10 17.86
CA TYR A 598 -8.91 12.16 16.72
C TYR A 598 -8.15 11.78 15.47
N LEU A 599 -8.70 10.83 14.72
CA LEU A 599 -8.24 10.49 13.40
C LEU A 599 -9.13 11.17 12.38
N ARG A 600 -8.49 11.78 11.39
CA ARG A 600 -9.14 12.27 10.17
C ARG A 600 -8.58 11.51 8.99
N ILE A 601 -9.46 10.88 8.21
CA ILE A 601 -9.14 10.26 6.93
C ILE A 601 -9.70 11.20 5.87
N CYS A 602 -8.82 12.00 5.29
CA CYS A 602 -9.20 13.08 4.40
C CYS A 602 -9.49 12.55 3.00
N ARG A 603 -10.57 13.02 2.37
CA ARG A 603 -11.00 12.57 1.05
C ARG A 603 -10.03 12.94 -0.06
N ASN A 604 -9.47 14.14 -0.07
CA ASN A 604 -8.37 14.53 -0.98
C ASN A 604 -8.58 14.08 -2.45
N ASN A 605 -9.59 14.64 -3.14
CA ASN A 605 -9.94 14.25 -4.52
C ASN A 605 -10.27 12.77 -4.71
N SER A 606 -10.77 12.12 -3.64
CA SER A 606 -11.26 10.76 -3.70
C SER A 606 -12.77 10.70 -3.95
N PHE A 607 -13.21 9.58 -4.52
CA PHE A 607 -14.62 9.26 -4.71
C PHE A 607 -15.37 9.30 -3.38
N ASN A 608 -14.88 8.58 -2.38
CA ASN A 608 -15.33 8.55 -0.99
C ASN A 608 -14.12 8.27 -0.08
N THR A 609 -14.28 8.36 1.23
CA THR A 609 -13.32 7.84 2.22
C THR A 609 -13.87 6.63 2.94
N ILE A 610 -12.98 5.68 3.23
CA ILE A 610 -13.34 4.42 3.89
C ILE A 610 -12.40 4.07 5.03
N LEU A 611 -12.90 3.31 5.99
CA LEU A 611 -12.11 2.68 7.05
C LEU A 611 -12.68 1.31 7.38
N ASN A 612 -11.85 0.26 7.37
CA ASN A 612 -12.31 -1.10 7.61
C ASN A 612 -12.11 -1.54 9.07
N GLY A 613 -11.15 -0.95 9.80
CA GLY A 613 -10.97 -1.25 11.21
C GLY A 613 -9.96 -0.38 11.94
N VAL A 614 -10.10 -0.34 13.27
CA VAL A 614 -9.24 0.40 14.19
C VAL A 614 -8.87 -0.49 15.37
N PHE A 615 -7.58 -0.51 15.72
CA PHE A 615 -7.01 -1.52 16.61
C PHE A 615 -6.06 -0.88 17.61
N LEU A 616 -6.09 -1.34 18.86
CA LEU A 616 -5.22 -0.87 19.94
C LEU A 616 -4.50 -2.03 20.63
N SER A 617 -3.17 -1.96 20.65
CA SER A 617 -2.30 -2.89 21.35
C SER A 617 -1.43 -2.14 22.36
N SER A 618 -1.67 -2.33 23.66
CA SER A 618 -0.75 -1.85 24.68
C SER A 618 0.61 -2.51 24.50
N MET A 619 1.65 -1.69 24.57
CA MET A 619 3.05 -2.10 24.44
C MET A 619 3.69 -2.39 25.80
N ASP A 620 2.99 -2.08 26.89
CA ASP A 620 3.50 -2.22 28.26
C ASP A 620 3.07 -3.56 28.89
N THR A 621 2.03 -4.22 28.39
CA THR A 621 1.63 -5.53 28.91
C THR A 621 2.51 -6.66 28.36
N PRO A 622 3.03 -7.55 29.21
CA PRO A 622 3.84 -8.68 28.77
C PRO A 622 3.07 -9.61 27.81
N PRO A 623 3.69 -10.07 26.72
CA PRO A 623 3.19 -11.16 25.88
C PRO A 623 2.76 -12.38 26.71
N GLY A 624 1.55 -12.91 26.48
CA GLY A 624 1.09 -14.18 27.07
C GLY A 624 0.36 -14.08 28.43
N THR A 625 0.26 -12.88 29.01
CA THR A 625 -0.46 -12.67 30.30
C THR A 625 -1.96 -12.42 30.13
N ARG A 626 -2.48 -12.45 28.90
CA ARG A 626 -3.86 -12.06 28.61
C ARG A 626 -4.73 -13.28 28.31
N PRO A 627 -5.74 -13.60 29.12
CA PRO A 627 -6.75 -14.56 28.72
C PRO A 627 -7.52 -13.97 27.54
N PHE A 628 -7.52 -14.66 26.38
CA PHE A 628 -8.52 -14.36 25.36
C PHE A 628 -9.89 -14.71 25.96
N PRO A 629 -10.89 -13.80 25.94
CA PRO A 629 -12.23 -14.12 26.35
C PRO A 629 -12.71 -15.32 25.55
N SER A 630 -13.25 -16.33 26.23
CA SER A 630 -13.82 -17.54 25.60
C SER A 630 -14.98 -17.24 24.63
N ALA A 631 -15.43 -15.99 24.55
CA ALA A 631 -16.45 -15.50 23.65
C ALA A 631 -15.95 -15.25 22.21
N TYR A 632 -14.63 -15.17 21.96
CA TYR A 632 -14.07 -14.81 20.64
C TYR A 632 -13.18 -15.92 20.04
N ALA A 633 -13.29 -16.16 18.73
CA ALA A 633 -12.51 -17.17 18.02
C ALA A 633 -11.13 -16.62 17.66
N MET A 634 -10.29 -16.42 18.67
CA MET A 634 -8.94 -15.89 18.52
C MET A 634 -7.89 -17.01 18.49
N PRO A 635 -6.87 -16.92 17.62
CA PRO A 635 -5.76 -17.85 17.64
C PRO A 635 -4.94 -17.65 18.92
N GLU A 636 -4.59 -18.75 19.60
CA GLU A 636 -3.68 -18.67 20.75
C GLU A 636 -2.30 -18.17 20.30
N LYS A 637 -1.72 -17.26 21.09
CA LYS A 637 -0.33 -16.88 20.92
C LYS A 637 0.52 -18.06 21.40
N PRO A 638 1.35 -18.68 20.54
CA PRO A 638 2.25 -19.72 21.02
C PRO A 638 3.14 -19.11 22.10
N GLU A 639 3.25 -19.81 23.24
CA GLU A 639 4.16 -19.42 24.30
C GLU A 639 5.57 -19.23 23.72
N LEU A 640 6.23 -18.15 24.14
CA LEU A 640 7.65 -18.00 23.85
C LEU A 640 8.36 -19.13 24.60
N ALA A 641 8.75 -20.18 23.88
CA ALA A 641 9.63 -21.19 24.45
C ALA A 641 10.83 -20.46 25.05
N PRO A 642 11.24 -20.79 26.30
CA PRO A 642 12.47 -20.28 26.87
C PRO A 642 13.60 -20.50 25.87
N VAL A 643 14.49 -19.54 25.76
CA VAL A 643 15.66 -19.66 24.90
C VAL A 643 16.48 -20.85 25.40
N GLN A 644 16.34 -22.02 24.76
CA GLN A 644 17.16 -23.18 25.07
C GLN A 644 18.56 -22.92 24.51
N LEU A 645 19.46 -22.53 25.43
CA LEU A 645 20.88 -22.45 25.17
C LEU A 645 21.41 -23.88 25.04
N SER A 646 21.95 -24.25 23.88
CA SER A 646 22.91 -25.35 23.88
C SER A 646 24.12 -24.90 24.71
N ALA A 647 24.63 -25.80 25.56
CA ALA A 647 25.78 -25.49 26.42
C ALA A 647 26.95 -24.94 25.57
N GLY A 648 27.37 -23.70 25.86
CA GLY A 648 28.44 -22.99 25.13
C GLY A 648 27.98 -21.90 24.15
N SER A 649 26.68 -21.80 23.84
CA SER A 649 26.14 -20.78 22.94
C SER A 649 25.91 -19.45 23.67
N ARG A 650 26.87 -18.52 23.60
CA ARG A 650 26.58 -17.11 23.89
C ARG A 650 25.86 -16.53 22.66
N PHE A 651 24.59 -16.12 22.80
CA PHE A 651 24.02 -15.16 21.85
C PHE A 651 24.90 -13.90 21.89
N PRO A 652 25.26 -13.29 20.75
CA PRO A 652 25.96 -12.02 20.78
C PRO A 652 25.09 -11.00 21.51
N ASP A 653 25.55 -10.51 22.68
CA ASP A 653 24.82 -9.57 23.55
C ASP A 653 24.23 -8.40 22.76
N ALA A 654 25.03 -7.89 21.82
CA ALA A 654 24.64 -6.82 20.91
C ALA A 654 23.38 -7.15 20.08
N ALA A 655 23.24 -8.38 19.58
CA ALA A 655 22.09 -8.78 18.77
C ALA A 655 20.80 -8.85 19.62
N MET A 656 20.87 -9.41 20.83
CA MET A 656 19.69 -9.51 21.71
C MET A 656 19.24 -8.13 22.19
N ARG A 657 20.19 -7.24 22.54
CA ARG A 657 19.91 -5.85 22.90
C ARG A 657 19.36 -5.05 21.71
N LEU A 658 19.93 -5.22 20.53
CA LEU A 658 19.44 -4.61 19.29
C LEU A 658 17.99 -5.03 19.03
N TRP A 659 17.71 -6.33 19.03
CA TRP A 659 16.36 -6.87 18.87
C TRP A 659 15.40 -6.24 19.88
N SER A 660 15.72 -6.27 21.17
CA SER A 660 14.89 -5.71 22.24
C SER A 660 14.56 -4.23 21.99
N LYS A 661 15.56 -3.40 21.66
CA LYS A 661 15.36 -1.98 21.36
C LYS A 661 14.48 -1.73 20.13
N THR A 662 14.66 -2.52 19.07
CA THR A 662 13.85 -2.36 17.85
C THR A 662 12.37 -2.66 18.05
N ARG A 663 12.00 -3.35 19.14
CA ARG A 663 10.60 -3.61 19.53
C ARG A 663 9.94 -2.45 20.27
N ARG A 664 10.75 -1.47 20.73
CA ARG A 664 10.31 -0.33 21.53
C ARG A 664 10.70 0.99 20.84
N PRO A 665 10.19 1.29 19.62
CA PRO A 665 10.52 2.50 18.87
C PRO A 665 10.22 3.80 19.64
N GLU A 666 9.29 3.80 20.58
CA GLU A 666 8.98 4.93 21.47
C GLU A 666 10.14 5.29 22.40
N LEU A 667 10.99 4.30 22.73
CA LEU A 667 12.18 4.46 23.57
C LEU A 667 13.42 4.83 22.75
N LEU A 668 13.25 5.10 21.45
CA LEU A 668 14.32 5.56 20.57
C LEU A 668 14.23 7.08 20.37
N ALA A 669 15.38 7.70 20.11
CA ALA A 669 15.42 9.08 19.65
C ALA A 669 14.56 9.23 18.36
N PRO A 670 13.85 10.35 18.13
CA PRO A 670 12.99 10.54 16.97
C PRO A 670 13.66 10.20 15.63
N GLY A 671 14.91 10.63 15.47
CA GLY A 671 15.73 10.34 14.28
C GLY A 671 16.13 8.87 14.11
N HIS A 672 15.80 7.97 15.04
CA HIS A 672 16.13 6.54 14.96
C HIS A 672 14.90 5.64 14.84
N ARG A 673 13.68 6.17 14.89
CA ARG A 673 12.47 5.35 14.95
C ARG A 673 12.19 4.58 13.66
N SER A 674 12.45 5.19 12.51
CA SER A 674 12.21 4.58 11.19
C SER A 674 13.13 3.38 10.91
N MET A 675 14.38 3.39 11.41
CA MET A 675 15.33 2.29 11.16
C MET A 675 15.05 1.04 12.00
N ALA A 676 14.22 1.14 13.05
CA ALA A 676 13.96 0.05 13.98
C ALA A 676 13.54 -1.24 13.25
N ARG A 677 12.66 -1.14 12.24
CA ARG A 677 12.21 -2.31 11.45
C ARG A 677 13.31 -2.91 10.58
N LEU A 678 14.18 -2.08 10.02
CA LEU A 678 15.33 -2.53 9.22
C LEU A 678 16.34 -3.25 10.10
N TYR A 679 16.62 -2.69 11.28
CA TYR A 679 17.57 -3.28 12.22
C TYR A 679 17.02 -4.55 12.87
N ALA A 680 15.71 -4.62 13.12
CA ALA A 680 15.06 -5.86 13.56
C ALA A 680 15.22 -6.97 12.51
N LEU A 681 15.01 -6.64 11.23
CA LEU A 681 15.22 -7.56 10.11
C LEU A 681 16.69 -7.96 9.95
N ALA A 682 17.61 -6.99 10.03
CA ALA A 682 19.05 -7.23 9.99
C ALA A 682 19.48 -8.19 11.11
N CYS A 683 18.98 -7.97 12.33
CA CYS A 683 19.20 -8.82 13.48
C CYS A 683 18.63 -10.24 13.28
N TYR A 684 17.42 -10.36 12.76
CA TYR A 684 16.82 -11.67 12.42
C TYR A 684 17.65 -12.44 11.39
N ARG A 685 18.11 -11.77 10.32
CA ARG A 685 18.95 -12.37 9.29
C ARG A 685 20.33 -12.77 9.82
N PHE A 686 20.92 -11.94 10.68
CA PHE A 686 22.17 -12.25 11.37
C PHE A 686 22.04 -13.48 12.28
N MET A 687 20.92 -13.57 13.01
CA MET A 687 20.62 -14.74 13.83
C MET A 687 20.54 -15.99 12.96
N GLY A 688 19.71 -16.03 11.92
CA GLY A 688 19.68 -17.14 10.95
C GLY A 688 19.71 -18.52 11.63
N SER A 689 20.71 -19.35 11.30
CA SER A 689 20.91 -20.68 11.89
C SER A 689 21.40 -20.68 13.35
N ARG A 690 21.75 -19.52 13.93
CA ARG A 690 22.16 -19.35 15.34
C ARG A 690 20.98 -19.37 16.31
N SER A 691 19.76 -19.23 15.83
CA SER A 691 18.53 -19.28 16.66
C SER A 691 17.86 -20.65 16.63
N SER A 692 17.19 -21.02 17.73
CA SER A 692 16.32 -22.20 17.73
C SER A 692 15.11 -21.98 16.80
N PRO A 693 14.49 -23.04 16.26
CA PRO A 693 13.29 -22.91 15.42
C PRO A 693 12.16 -22.13 16.09
N ALA A 694 11.97 -22.29 17.40
CA ALA A 694 10.96 -21.56 18.17
C ALA A 694 11.25 -20.05 18.24
N LEU A 695 12.52 -19.67 18.46
CA LEU A 695 12.94 -18.27 18.49
C LEU A 695 12.82 -17.64 17.09
N ALA A 696 13.29 -18.34 16.06
CA ALA A 696 13.18 -17.90 14.66
C ALA A 696 11.72 -17.66 14.27
N ALA A 697 10.83 -18.62 14.56
CA ALA A 697 9.40 -18.49 14.28
C ALA A 697 8.76 -17.31 15.04
N SER A 698 9.17 -17.09 16.30
CA SER A 698 8.71 -15.93 17.08
C SER A 698 9.12 -14.61 16.47
N TRP A 699 10.40 -14.48 16.08
CA TRP A 699 10.94 -13.26 15.48
C TRP A 699 10.35 -13.01 14.08
N GLN A 700 10.20 -14.07 13.28
CA GLN A 700 9.54 -14.02 11.98
C GLN A 700 8.11 -13.48 12.11
N ARG A 701 7.33 -14.00 13.06
CA ARG A 701 5.98 -13.49 13.39
C ARG A 701 6.01 -12.02 13.80
N ALA A 702 6.94 -11.65 14.69
CA ALA A 702 7.06 -10.27 15.18
C ALA A 702 7.43 -9.27 14.06
N LEU A 703 8.11 -9.73 13.01
CA LEU A 703 8.45 -8.97 11.80
C LEU A 703 7.36 -8.97 10.72
N ALA A 704 6.24 -9.67 10.96
CA ALA A 704 5.18 -9.89 9.97
C ALA A 704 5.69 -10.54 8.66
N LEU A 705 6.67 -11.44 8.76
CA LEU A 705 7.16 -12.20 7.60
C LEU A 705 6.30 -13.45 7.40
N TRP A 706 5.53 -13.47 6.32
CA TRP A 706 4.61 -14.56 5.99
C TRP A 706 5.22 -15.54 4.99
N THR A 707 5.35 -16.80 5.41
CA THR A 707 5.57 -17.95 4.53
C THR A 707 4.26 -18.72 4.32
N PRO A 708 4.14 -19.54 3.26
CA PRO A 708 2.98 -20.42 3.05
C PRO A 708 2.63 -21.27 4.29
N GLU A 709 3.65 -21.75 5.01
CA GLU A 709 3.48 -22.56 6.22
C GLU A 709 2.93 -21.73 7.38
N SER A 710 3.43 -20.51 7.57
CA SER A 710 2.93 -19.61 8.62
C SER A 710 1.51 -19.13 8.35
N GLU A 711 1.15 -18.93 7.08
CA GLU A 711 -0.21 -18.57 6.66
C GLU A 711 -1.17 -19.73 6.87
N LYS A 712 -0.77 -20.95 6.49
CA LYS A 712 -1.52 -22.16 6.80
C LYS A 712 -1.72 -22.33 8.31
N THR A 713 -0.67 -22.15 9.10
CA THR A 713 -0.73 -22.27 10.56
C THR A 713 -1.74 -21.29 11.16
N TYR A 714 -1.69 -20.02 10.75
CA TYR A 714 -2.67 -19.02 11.19
C TYR A 714 -4.11 -19.42 10.82
N ASN A 715 -4.33 -19.87 9.58
CA ASN A 715 -5.64 -20.31 9.11
C ASN A 715 -6.15 -21.53 9.89
N ASP A 716 -5.29 -22.49 10.21
CA ASP A 716 -5.65 -23.65 11.04
C ASP A 716 -6.04 -23.21 12.46
N GLN A 717 -5.33 -22.25 13.04
CA GLN A 717 -5.63 -21.71 14.38
C GLN A 717 -6.98 -20.97 14.44
N ILE A 718 -7.28 -20.09 13.49
CA ILE A 718 -8.58 -19.38 13.48
C ILE A 718 -9.75 -20.35 13.25
N ASN A 719 -9.55 -21.40 12.44
CA ASN A 719 -10.55 -22.44 12.21
C ASN A 719 -10.77 -23.28 13.48
N ALA A 720 -9.72 -23.62 14.21
CA ALA A 720 -9.80 -24.32 15.49
C ALA A 720 -10.53 -23.47 16.54
N ALA A 721 -10.21 -22.19 16.64
CA ALA A 721 -10.87 -21.26 17.55
C ALA A 721 -12.38 -21.12 17.25
N TRP A 722 -12.75 -21.04 15.97
CA TRP A 722 -14.16 -21.02 15.56
C TRP A 722 -14.88 -22.33 15.90
N ALA A 723 -14.23 -23.48 15.69
CA ALA A 723 -14.80 -24.78 16.04
C ALA A 723 -15.08 -24.89 17.55
N GLU A 724 -14.22 -24.32 18.40
CA GLU A 724 -14.44 -24.29 19.86
C GLU A 724 -15.62 -23.39 20.25
N ILE A 725 -15.79 -22.21 19.61
CA ILE A 725 -17.01 -21.41 19.78
C ILE A 725 -18.25 -22.22 19.40
N GLN A 726 -18.23 -22.89 18.26
CA GLN A 726 -19.37 -23.71 17.84
C GLN A 726 -19.63 -24.84 18.84
N LYS A 727 -18.63 -25.39 19.52
CA LYS A 727 -18.82 -26.40 20.57
C LYS A 727 -19.50 -25.83 21.82
N ASN A 728 -19.27 -24.56 22.15
CA ASN A 728 -19.77 -23.98 23.40
C ASN A 728 -21.09 -23.21 23.23
N TYR A 729 -21.39 -22.68 22.03
CA TYR A 729 -22.51 -21.76 21.84
C TYR A 729 -23.47 -22.16 20.69
N PRO A 730 -24.76 -22.43 20.99
CA PRO A 730 -25.75 -22.77 19.96
C PRO A 730 -25.96 -21.68 18.90
N TYR A 731 -25.87 -20.39 19.24
CA TYR A 731 -26.04 -19.31 18.27
C TYR A 731 -24.99 -19.35 17.15
N ALA A 732 -23.78 -19.85 17.44
CA ALA A 732 -22.70 -19.99 16.46
C ALA A 732 -22.89 -21.18 15.50
N ARG A 733 -23.84 -22.07 15.79
CA ARG A 733 -24.22 -23.20 14.94
C ARG A 733 -25.43 -22.86 14.06
N SER A 734 -26.28 -21.93 14.48
CA SER A 734 -27.54 -21.63 13.81
C SER A 734 -27.34 -20.76 12.56
N ARG A 735 -27.74 -21.26 11.39
CA ARG A 735 -27.73 -20.45 10.15
C ARG A 735 -28.74 -19.30 10.19
N GLN A 736 -29.78 -19.37 11.02
CA GLN A 736 -30.70 -18.24 11.21
C GLN A 736 -30.00 -17.06 11.89
N TRP A 737 -29.08 -17.33 12.82
CA TRP A 737 -28.35 -16.29 13.54
C TRP A 737 -27.02 -15.90 12.87
N ARG A 738 -26.40 -16.84 12.16
CA ARG A 738 -25.11 -16.71 11.49
C ARG A 738 -25.19 -17.23 10.05
N PRO A 739 -25.92 -16.54 9.15
CA PRO A 739 -26.20 -17.04 7.79
C PRO A 739 -24.94 -17.29 6.96
N TYR A 740 -23.87 -16.53 7.22
CA TYR A 740 -22.64 -16.54 6.44
C TYR A 740 -21.43 -17.11 7.19
N SER A 741 -21.65 -17.75 8.34
CA SER A 741 -20.54 -18.36 9.09
C SER A 741 -20.32 -19.81 8.64
N PRO A 742 -19.06 -20.28 8.58
CA PRO A 742 -18.76 -21.63 8.14
C PRO A 742 -19.26 -22.67 9.15
N GLY A 743 -19.70 -23.82 8.65
CA GLY A 743 -20.12 -24.95 9.48
C GLY A 743 -21.45 -24.78 10.23
N THR A 744 -22.24 -23.75 9.91
CA THR A 744 -23.59 -23.55 10.45
C THR A 744 -24.61 -24.49 9.80
N VAL A 745 -25.71 -24.76 10.51
CA VAL A 745 -26.77 -25.70 10.13
C VAL A 745 -28.13 -25.01 10.06
N PRO A 746 -29.09 -25.52 9.26
CA PRO A 746 -30.40 -24.89 9.04
C PRO A 746 -31.37 -25.11 10.22
N LEU A 747 -30.88 -24.98 11.45
CA LEU A 747 -31.63 -25.11 12.69
C LEU A 747 -31.65 -23.80 13.47
N SER A 748 -32.77 -23.51 14.15
CA SER A 748 -32.89 -22.41 15.12
C SER A 748 -32.08 -22.69 16.39
N ILE A 749 -31.89 -21.65 17.22
CA ILE A 749 -31.22 -21.80 18.53
C ILE A 749 -31.98 -22.81 19.41
N GLU A 750 -33.31 -22.80 19.36
CA GLU A 750 -34.18 -23.68 20.15
C GLU A 750 -34.11 -25.13 19.67
N GLU A 751 -34.13 -25.34 18.35
CA GLU A 751 -33.96 -26.65 17.72
C GLU A 751 -32.59 -27.26 18.05
N LEU A 752 -31.53 -26.43 18.07
CA LEU A 752 -30.19 -26.86 18.48
C LEU A 752 -30.11 -27.24 19.96
N ARG A 753 -30.76 -26.46 20.83
CA ARG A 753 -30.87 -26.79 22.26
C ARG A 753 -31.66 -28.09 22.46
N TYR A 754 -32.71 -28.31 21.69
CA TYR A 754 -33.47 -29.57 21.68
C TYR A 754 -32.58 -30.74 21.26
N ALA A 755 -31.89 -30.63 20.11
CA ALA A 755 -30.98 -31.66 19.60
C ALA A 755 -29.93 -32.05 20.65
N GLN A 756 -29.30 -31.04 21.29
CA GLN A 756 -28.32 -31.25 22.35
C GLN A 756 -28.91 -32.01 23.55
N ARG A 757 -30.13 -31.67 24.01
CA ARG A 757 -30.80 -32.40 25.11
C ARG A 757 -31.13 -33.85 24.75
N GLN A 758 -31.31 -34.16 23.46
CA GLN A 758 -31.61 -35.51 22.99
C GLN A 758 -30.36 -36.31 22.60
N GLY A 759 -29.15 -35.75 22.79
CA GLY A 759 -27.91 -36.40 22.37
C GLY A 759 -27.74 -36.51 20.85
N ILE A 760 -28.51 -35.74 20.08
CA ILE A 760 -28.45 -35.72 18.62
C ILE A 760 -27.23 -34.88 18.20
N ASP A 761 -26.29 -35.47 17.46
CA ASP A 761 -25.17 -34.72 16.90
C ASP A 761 -25.68 -33.75 15.82
N TRP A 762 -25.61 -32.45 16.09
CA TRP A 762 -26.05 -31.43 15.17
C TRP A 762 -25.20 -31.36 13.89
N LYS A 763 -23.95 -31.88 13.90
CA LYS A 763 -23.03 -31.81 12.76
C LYS A 763 -23.54 -32.60 11.55
N GLN A 764 -24.43 -33.56 11.76
CA GLN A 764 -25.07 -34.28 10.66
C GLN A 764 -25.93 -33.38 9.76
N TYR A 765 -26.34 -32.20 10.23
CA TYR A 765 -27.12 -31.24 9.44
C TYR A 765 -26.25 -30.22 8.68
N ARG A 766 -24.92 -30.41 8.66
CA ARG A 766 -24.00 -29.55 7.90
C ARG A 766 -24.08 -29.87 6.40
N PRO A 767 -23.90 -28.88 5.49
CA PRO A 767 -23.84 -29.13 4.05
C PRO A 767 -22.74 -30.12 3.63
N THR A 768 -21.69 -30.26 4.43
CA THR A 768 -20.55 -31.14 4.18
C THR A 768 -20.74 -32.56 4.72
N PHE A 769 -21.84 -32.86 5.41
CA PHE A 769 -22.11 -34.20 5.94
C PHE A 769 -22.47 -35.15 4.80
N LYS A 770 -21.77 -36.29 4.71
CA LYS A 770 -21.94 -37.26 3.61
C LYS A 770 -23.01 -38.33 3.88
N GLY A 771 -23.51 -38.44 5.11
CA GLY A 771 -24.51 -39.44 5.51
C GLY A 771 -25.94 -38.90 5.49
N THR A 772 -26.91 -39.74 5.85
CA THR A 772 -28.30 -39.33 6.08
C THR A 772 -28.48 -38.92 7.53
N PRO A 773 -28.96 -37.69 7.81
CA PRO A 773 -29.28 -37.28 9.18
C PRO A 773 -30.34 -38.18 9.84
N ALA A 774 -30.09 -38.61 11.07
CA ALA A 774 -31.01 -39.33 11.94
C ALA A 774 -31.18 -38.55 13.27
N PRO A 775 -32.38 -37.99 13.56
CA PRO A 775 -33.57 -37.92 12.70
C PRO A 775 -33.35 -36.99 11.48
N THR A 776 -34.23 -37.07 10.47
CA THR A 776 -34.17 -36.13 9.34
C THR A 776 -34.38 -34.69 9.81
N LEU A 777 -33.97 -33.71 8.99
CA LEU A 777 -34.12 -32.29 9.34
C LEU A 777 -35.59 -31.95 9.69
N GLU A 778 -36.54 -32.38 8.87
CA GLU A 778 -37.97 -32.15 9.11
C GLU A 778 -38.46 -32.84 10.39
N GLN A 779 -38.07 -34.10 10.62
CA GLN A 779 -38.43 -34.83 11.83
C GLN A 779 -37.91 -34.12 13.08
N LEU A 780 -36.66 -33.63 13.07
CA LEU A 780 -36.11 -32.90 14.20
C LEU A 780 -36.90 -31.63 14.49
N LYS A 781 -37.22 -30.85 13.45
CA LYS A 781 -38.00 -29.61 13.59
C LYS A 781 -39.40 -29.88 14.14
N GLN A 782 -40.08 -30.91 13.64
CA GLN A 782 -41.40 -31.33 14.16
C GLN A 782 -41.33 -31.77 15.62
N GLN A 783 -40.31 -32.55 16.00
CA GLN A 783 -40.13 -33.00 17.38
C GLN A 783 -39.82 -31.83 18.32
N ALA A 784 -39.00 -30.87 17.90
CA ALA A 784 -38.70 -29.67 18.68
C ALA A 784 -39.94 -28.77 18.87
N ALA A 785 -40.78 -28.62 17.84
CA ALA A 785 -42.02 -27.85 17.89
C ALA A 785 -43.07 -28.46 18.85
N ARG A 786 -43.18 -29.79 18.90
CA ARG A 786 -44.13 -30.49 19.80
C ARG A 786 -43.83 -30.31 21.29
N ARG A 787 -42.60 -29.94 21.66
CA ARG A 787 -42.19 -29.70 23.07
C ARG A 787 -42.17 -28.22 23.47
N THR A 788 -42.43 -27.31 22.53
CA THR A 788 -42.54 -25.86 22.79
C THR A 788 -43.99 -25.41 22.96
N GLN A 789 -44.96 -26.31 22.81
CA GLN A 789 -46.35 -26.09 23.22
C GLN A 789 -46.49 -26.36 24.74
N PRO A 790 -47.14 -25.45 25.50
CA PRO A 790 -47.22 -25.50 26.95
C PRO A 790 -47.92 -26.76 27.49
#